data_AF-W2TBG6-F1
#
_entry.id   AF-W2TBG6-F1
#
_cell.length_a   1.000
_cell.length_b   1.000
_cell.length_c   1.000
_cell.angle_alpha   90.00
_cell.angle_beta   90.00
_cell.angle_gamma   90.00
#
_symmetry.space_group_name_H-M   'P 1'
#
loop_
_entity.id
_entity.type
_entity.pdbx_description
1 polymer ?
#
loop_
_entity_poly.entity_id
_entity_poly.type
_entity_poly.pdbx_seq_one_letter_code
_entity_poly.pdbx_strand_id
1 'polypeptide(L)'
;MVHERIPAEAADVSILGTPLTFPNYRKAKNRFLKAALTERMSTWDPEDLSKRGIPTQELINVFDKWGEGGFGVILTGNVIVEPRNLEGAGNPIICRENDSPEMRKAFSELAKVSKRDGALVLVQLSHAGRQTPIGVNEYPYSSSDVKLNSTFVKSGKPIPLALDQIKTEVIDRFVYAAKLAYETGFDGVQLHAAHGYLLSQFLSPSANKRKDRYGGSLENRVRIIIEIFDAIRKEIPAATGFIVGIKINSVEFQSEGLTVEDSREACSIIEIRPVFKEAVVYLTGGFRTAAGMVRAIKSGATDGIGLGRPITAEPDLPLKILKQHCLSAPDTKINPDDFMMTFLVSTAQMGEMAKLPASFLKNVCEGIADLSIPAEAENFEKCVEPYVLEVLKLTEEKKPVHGVFQYKKLFDYEMIPAPKFLNVHERIPAERADPSVLGREIVFSNGRKAKNCFLKSAMSDGLSTWDPEDLSKRGIPTQELINVYDKWGHGGFGVIVVGNIMVDPRNLERAGNAIICRENDSPTLRQAYSRLSAAAKTDGALVIAQLSHAGRQTPIAINEHPYSCSEVQSNSFVKCAKPIPFALDQIKTEVIDRFVYAAKFAHDTGLLIDWFDGVELHAAHGHLLSQFISPITNKRTDKYGGPLKNRVGIIGEIIRAIRKETPNNFIVGIKKNSVDFQPNGVNNDEVKVACSILEVRPAFKKTAVYVTGGFRTVAAMVKAVNSGATNGIGLARPATAEPDLPLKILAGCCLSAADTKVNPEDFTMTFLVSTAQMGQMGKLPTSKLTNVCEGIADLSIPDEAHNFKKLAADYLLDIAKLNNTNKPVIGNLQYRNLF
;
A
#
# COMPACT_ATOMS: atom_id res chain seq x y z
N MET A 1 -11.58 12.46 -10.23
CA MET A 1 -11.47 13.88 -10.63
C MET A 1 -12.75 14.57 -10.18
N VAL A 2 -12.66 15.83 -9.78
CA VAL A 2 -13.80 16.67 -9.37
C VAL A 2 -14.51 17.19 -10.62
N HIS A 3 -15.84 17.24 -10.62
CA HIS A 3 -16.68 17.63 -11.76
C HIS A 3 -16.49 19.10 -12.14
N GLU A 4 -16.59 20.01 -11.18
CA GLU A 4 -16.45 21.44 -11.40
C GLU A 4 -15.54 22.10 -10.36
N ARG A 5 -14.75 23.08 -10.79
CA ARG A 5 -13.84 23.85 -9.94
C ARG A 5 -14.14 25.32 -10.01
N ILE A 6 -13.83 26.04 -8.94
CA ILE A 6 -13.98 27.48 -8.89
C ILE A 6 -13.10 28.10 -9.98
N PRO A 7 -13.60 29.00 -10.84
CA PRO A 7 -12.80 29.68 -11.84
C PRO A 7 -11.57 30.33 -11.21
N ALA A 8 -10.40 30.09 -11.78
CA ALA A 8 -9.13 30.57 -11.25
C ALA A 8 -8.21 31.09 -12.33
N GLU A 9 -7.59 32.23 -12.04
CA GLU A 9 -6.53 32.81 -12.85
C GLU A 9 -5.25 31.96 -12.76
N ALA A 10 -4.47 31.95 -13.83
CA ALA A 10 -3.13 31.38 -13.81
C ALA A 10 -2.24 32.10 -12.77
N ALA A 11 -1.46 31.33 -12.00
CA ALA A 11 -0.53 31.87 -11.02
C ALA A 11 0.72 31.00 -10.93
N ASP A 12 1.88 31.64 -10.72
CA ASP A 12 3.11 30.93 -10.39
C ASP A 12 3.06 30.47 -8.92
N VAL A 13 2.81 29.18 -8.75
CA VAL A 13 2.66 28.50 -7.45
C VAL A 13 3.97 28.13 -6.79
N SER A 14 5.13 28.37 -7.42
CA SER A 14 6.45 27.97 -6.90
C SER A 14 6.70 28.45 -5.48
N ILE A 15 6.24 29.67 -5.15
CA ILE A 15 6.37 30.26 -3.81
C ILE A 15 5.64 29.44 -2.74
N LEU A 16 4.50 28.80 -3.07
CA LEU A 16 3.75 27.95 -2.16
C LEU A 16 4.51 26.66 -1.83
N GLY A 17 5.35 26.19 -2.76
CA GLY A 17 6.22 25.02 -2.59
C GLY A 17 7.51 25.31 -1.82
N THR A 18 7.81 26.56 -1.50
CA THR A 18 9.03 26.89 -0.76
C THR A 18 8.94 26.44 0.70
N PRO A 19 10.01 25.86 1.28
CA PRO A 19 10.00 25.47 2.68
C PRO A 19 9.84 26.67 3.63
N LEU A 20 9.25 26.42 4.79
CA LEU A 20 9.04 27.42 5.83
C LEU A 20 9.76 27.01 7.12
N THR A 21 10.61 27.89 7.64
CA THR A 21 11.46 27.60 8.81
C THR A 21 10.90 28.30 10.04
N PHE A 22 10.66 27.54 11.10
CA PHE A 22 10.20 28.03 12.39
C PHE A 22 11.38 28.55 13.24
N PRO A 23 11.14 29.40 14.26
CA PRO A 23 12.20 29.94 15.13
C PRO A 23 13.09 28.90 15.80
N ASN A 24 12.54 27.71 16.07
CA ASN A 24 13.27 26.58 16.66
C ASN A 24 13.98 25.70 15.62
N TYR A 25 14.22 26.24 14.41
CA TYR A 25 14.89 25.59 13.27
C TYR A 25 14.17 24.39 12.66
N ARG A 26 12.96 24.04 13.12
CA ARG A 26 12.10 23.08 12.39
C ARG A 26 11.70 23.65 11.04
N LYS A 27 11.58 22.79 10.05
CA LYS A 27 11.32 23.19 8.66
C LYS A 27 10.11 22.41 8.12
N ALA A 28 9.04 23.13 7.80
CA ALA A 28 7.96 22.60 6.98
C ALA A 28 8.42 22.54 5.52
N LYS A 29 8.11 21.46 4.81
CA LYS A 29 8.56 21.24 3.42
C LYS A 29 7.93 22.21 2.40
N ASN A 30 6.80 22.83 2.73
CA ASN A 30 6.11 23.83 1.92
C ASN A 30 5.22 24.73 2.79
N ARG A 31 4.52 25.69 2.17
CA ARG A 31 3.72 26.71 2.87
C ARG A 31 2.27 26.31 3.15
N PHE A 32 1.84 25.08 2.83
CA PHE A 32 0.48 24.63 3.10
C PHE A 32 0.32 24.08 4.51
N LEU A 33 -0.79 24.44 5.14
CA LEU A 33 -1.22 23.92 6.42
C LEU A 33 -2.63 23.31 6.31
N LYS A 34 -2.80 22.07 6.78
CA LYS A 34 -4.14 21.54 7.07
C LYS A 34 -4.64 22.24 8.32
N ALA A 35 -5.67 23.06 8.17
CA ALA A 35 -6.29 23.76 9.28
C ALA A 35 -7.10 22.79 10.14
N ALA A 36 -7.20 23.09 11.44
CA ALA A 36 -8.04 22.32 12.34
C ALA A 36 -9.50 22.32 11.90
N LEU A 37 -10.11 21.13 11.94
CA LEU A 37 -11.53 20.85 11.72
C LEU A 37 -12.08 20.20 13.00
N THR A 38 -13.35 19.80 13.04
CA THR A 38 -13.84 18.94 14.14
C THR A 38 -14.22 17.58 13.57
N GLU A 39 -13.42 16.57 13.90
CA GLU A 39 -13.54 15.24 13.29
C GLU A 39 -14.55 14.34 14.02
N ARG A 40 -14.67 14.48 15.35
CA ARG A 40 -15.62 13.74 16.23
C ARG A 40 -15.63 12.20 16.10
N MET A 41 -14.51 11.60 15.69
CA MET A 41 -14.33 10.14 15.52
C MET A 41 -13.40 9.52 16.57
N SER A 42 -13.51 9.93 17.83
CA SER A 42 -12.86 9.24 18.95
C SER A 42 -13.89 8.50 19.79
N THR A 43 -13.42 7.58 20.64
CA THR A 43 -14.27 6.83 21.56
C THR A 43 -15.06 7.77 22.48
N TRP A 44 -16.27 7.35 22.85
CA TRP A 44 -17.14 8.09 23.75
C TRP A 44 -17.82 7.12 24.71
N ASP A 45 -17.86 7.49 25.99
CA ASP A 45 -18.57 6.77 27.04
C ASP A 45 -19.27 7.80 27.95
N PRO A 46 -20.58 7.70 28.21
CA PRO A 46 -21.32 8.69 28.98
C PRO A 46 -20.90 8.79 30.47
N GLU A 47 -20.24 7.77 31.03
CA GLU A 47 -19.93 7.68 32.46
C GLU A 47 -18.42 7.54 32.72
N ASP A 48 -17.73 6.74 31.93
CA ASP A 48 -16.32 6.39 32.14
C ASP A 48 -15.38 7.34 31.38
N LEU A 49 -14.81 8.32 32.11
CA LEU A 49 -13.89 9.30 31.54
C LEU A 49 -12.64 8.65 30.93
N SER A 50 -12.20 7.49 31.43
CA SER A 50 -11.00 6.81 30.96
C SER A 50 -11.15 6.22 29.56
N LYS A 51 -12.39 5.99 29.13
CA LYS A 51 -12.73 5.44 27.81
C LYS A 51 -13.02 6.52 26.77
N ARG A 52 -12.98 7.79 27.13
CA ARG A 52 -13.28 8.91 26.21
C ARG A 52 -12.04 9.34 25.43
N GLY A 53 -12.27 9.74 24.18
CA GLY A 53 -11.31 10.50 23.39
C GLY A 53 -10.09 9.72 22.91
N ILE A 54 -10.17 8.39 22.88
CA ILE A 54 -9.15 7.53 22.24
C ILE A 54 -9.39 7.61 20.72
N PRO A 55 -8.39 7.99 19.90
CA PRO A 55 -8.51 7.98 18.44
C PRO A 55 -8.94 6.60 17.93
N THR A 56 -10.03 6.53 17.18
CA THR A 56 -10.43 5.28 16.52
C THR A 56 -9.66 5.07 15.21
N GLN A 57 -9.76 3.86 14.64
CA GLN A 57 -9.17 3.58 13.33
C GLN A 57 -9.77 4.49 12.23
N GLU A 58 -11.02 4.89 12.36
CA GLU A 58 -11.70 5.82 11.45
C GLU A 58 -11.00 7.19 11.43
N LEU A 59 -10.71 7.75 12.61
CA LEU A 59 -9.94 8.98 12.72
C LEU A 59 -8.53 8.84 12.14
N ILE A 60 -7.87 7.71 12.42
CA ILE A 60 -6.55 7.40 11.86
C ILE A 60 -6.62 7.37 10.32
N ASN A 61 -7.65 6.77 9.73
CA ASN A 61 -7.84 6.73 8.27
C ASN A 61 -8.05 8.11 7.63
N VAL A 62 -8.72 9.03 8.33
CA VAL A 62 -8.87 10.43 7.87
C VAL A 62 -7.51 11.11 7.82
N PHE A 63 -6.73 11.01 8.89
CA PHE A 63 -5.40 11.62 8.98
C PHE A 63 -4.36 10.92 8.11
N ASP A 64 -4.56 9.63 7.80
CA ASP A 64 -3.76 8.90 6.82
C ASP A 64 -3.81 9.56 5.43
N LYS A 65 -5.01 9.95 4.98
CA LYS A 65 -5.21 10.66 3.70
C LYS A 65 -4.58 12.04 3.69
N TRP A 66 -4.72 12.81 4.77
CA TRP A 66 -4.04 14.11 4.86
C TRP A 66 -2.53 13.96 4.98
N GLY A 67 -2.03 12.87 5.58
CA GLY A 67 -0.62 12.53 5.63
C GLY A 67 0.01 12.22 4.26
N GLU A 68 -0.81 11.99 3.24
CA GLU A 68 -0.41 11.85 1.83
C GLU A 68 -0.81 13.08 0.97
N GLY A 69 -1.41 14.10 1.60
CA GLY A 69 -2.03 15.24 0.91
C GLY A 69 -1.07 16.33 0.42
N GLY A 70 0.24 16.22 0.71
CA GLY A 70 1.25 17.19 0.31
C GLY A 70 1.37 18.41 1.20
N PHE A 71 0.90 18.36 2.45
CA PHE A 71 0.95 19.50 3.38
C PHE A 71 2.35 19.73 3.96
N GLY A 72 2.71 20.99 4.19
CA GLY A 72 3.92 21.33 4.96
C GLY A 72 3.70 21.15 6.47
N VAL A 73 2.50 21.48 6.94
CA VAL A 73 2.06 21.33 8.33
C VAL A 73 0.66 20.73 8.38
N ILE A 74 0.40 19.83 9.32
CA ILE A 74 -0.92 19.27 9.59
C ILE A 74 -1.30 19.59 11.03
N LEU A 75 -2.43 20.28 11.23
CA LEU A 75 -3.03 20.41 12.54
C LEU A 75 -4.08 19.34 12.76
N THR A 76 -4.11 18.74 13.94
CA THR A 76 -5.30 18.01 14.37
C THR A 76 -6.49 18.95 14.48
N GLY A 77 -7.71 18.42 14.58
CA GLY A 77 -8.82 19.17 15.12
C GLY A 77 -8.71 19.36 16.64
N ASN A 78 -9.86 19.61 17.27
CA ASN A 78 -9.95 19.87 18.70
C ASN A 78 -9.54 18.65 19.55
N VAL A 79 -8.32 18.66 20.07
CA VAL A 79 -7.89 17.71 21.10
C VAL A 79 -8.13 18.36 22.46
N ILE A 80 -9.13 17.86 23.17
CA ILE A 80 -9.62 18.48 24.39
C ILE A 80 -8.76 18.06 25.59
N VAL A 81 -8.43 19.03 26.47
CA VAL A 81 -7.57 18.80 27.65
C VAL A 81 -8.35 18.48 28.93
N GLU A 82 -9.67 18.72 28.94
CA GLU A 82 -10.55 18.43 30.08
C GLU A 82 -11.78 17.61 29.61
N PRO A 83 -11.95 16.36 30.08
CA PRO A 83 -12.88 15.39 29.48
C PRO A 83 -14.38 15.67 29.71
N ARG A 84 -14.72 16.72 30.47
CA ARG A 84 -16.08 17.16 30.79
C ARG A 84 -16.45 18.46 30.07
N ASN A 85 -15.47 19.17 29.48
CA ASN A 85 -15.68 20.47 28.81
C ASN A 85 -15.36 20.37 27.31
N LEU A 86 -16.11 19.53 26.60
CA LEU A 86 -15.89 19.18 25.20
C LEU A 86 -16.65 20.09 24.24
N GLU A 87 -16.16 20.20 23.00
CA GLU A 87 -16.92 20.79 21.90
C GLU A 87 -18.04 19.85 21.43
N GLY A 88 -17.78 18.54 21.47
CA GLY A 88 -18.77 17.50 21.20
C GLY A 88 -18.28 16.11 21.63
N ALA A 89 -19.21 15.17 21.76
CA ALA A 89 -18.84 13.78 21.99
C ALA A 89 -18.04 13.23 20.80
N GLY A 90 -17.02 12.43 21.10
CA GLY A 90 -16.07 11.90 20.12
C GLY A 90 -14.95 12.86 19.72
N ASN A 91 -14.79 14.03 20.35
CA ASN A 91 -13.52 14.74 20.26
C ASN A 91 -12.38 13.85 20.81
N PRO A 92 -11.18 13.87 20.20
CA PRO A 92 -10.00 13.30 20.84
C PRO A 92 -9.71 14.04 22.15
N ILE A 93 -9.21 13.32 23.16
CA ILE A 93 -8.93 13.89 24.49
C ILE A 93 -7.55 13.44 24.92
N ILE A 94 -6.77 14.37 25.47
CA ILE A 94 -5.53 14.03 26.18
C ILE A 94 -5.63 14.63 27.58
N CYS A 95 -5.80 13.77 28.58
CA CYS A 95 -5.85 14.15 29.99
C CYS A 95 -5.29 13.03 30.86
N ARG A 96 -5.19 13.25 32.18
CA ARG A 96 -4.68 12.22 33.10
C ARG A 96 -5.66 11.06 33.22
N GLU A 97 -6.94 11.36 33.14
CA GLU A 97 -8.04 10.42 33.35
C GLU A 97 -8.12 9.34 32.28
N ASN A 98 -7.68 9.63 31.04
CA ASN A 98 -7.68 8.68 29.93
C ASN A 98 -6.27 8.22 29.52
N ASP A 99 -5.25 8.52 30.32
CA ASP A 99 -3.89 8.11 30.00
C ASP A 99 -3.69 6.61 30.20
N SER A 100 -3.64 5.91 29.07
CA SER A 100 -3.46 4.46 29.01
C SER A 100 -2.49 4.07 27.89
N PRO A 101 -1.89 2.86 27.95
CA PRO A 101 -1.07 2.34 26.86
C PRO A 101 -1.81 2.31 25.51
N GLU A 102 -3.12 2.04 25.54
CA GLU A 102 -3.98 2.04 24.35
C GLU A 102 -4.11 3.45 23.76
N MET A 103 -4.44 4.44 24.59
CA MET A 103 -4.57 5.84 24.17
C MET A 103 -3.26 6.37 23.59
N ARG A 104 -2.13 6.15 24.30
CA ARG A 104 -0.80 6.55 23.84
C ARG A 104 -0.43 5.91 22.51
N LYS A 105 -0.76 4.62 22.33
CA LYS A 105 -0.54 3.90 21.06
C LYS A 105 -1.39 4.49 19.93
N ALA A 106 -2.66 4.79 20.19
CA ALA A 106 -3.56 5.37 19.19
C ALA A 106 -3.10 6.77 18.74
N PHE A 107 -2.70 7.64 19.67
CA PHE A 107 -2.12 8.95 19.32
C PHE A 107 -0.77 8.83 18.61
N SER A 108 0.07 7.85 18.99
CA SER A 108 1.34 7.59 18.29
C SER A 108 1.12 7.15 16.84
N GLU A 109 0.13 6.29 16.60
CA GLU A 109 -0.23 5.89 15.24
C GLU A 109 -0.83 7.07 14.45
N LEU A 110 -1.69 7.88 15.08
CA LEU A 110 -2.24 9.10 14.47
C LEU A 110 -1.12 10.06 14.03
N ALA A 111 -0.15 10.32 14.91
CA ALA A 111 1.02 11.15 14.59
C ALA A 111 1.82 10.54 13.42
N LYS A 112 2.06 9.23 13.45
CA LYS A 112 2.83 8.52 12.43
C LYS A 112 2.17 8.55 11.05
N VAL A 113 0.88 8.23 10.93
CA VAL A 113 0.19 8.24 9.62
C VAL A 113 0.09 9.65 9.06
N SER A 114 -0.12 10.66 9.92
CA SER A 114 -0.15 12.07 9.53
C SER A 114 1.19 12.56 8.98
N LYS A 115 2.30 11.90 9.30
CA LYS A 115 3.66 12.29 8.88
C LYS A 115 4.16 11.58 7.62
N ARG A 116 3.34 10.74 6.97
CA ARG A 116 3.78 9.84 5.88
C ARG A 116 4.58 10.55 4.78
N ASP A 117 4.13 11.73 4.36
CA ASP A 117 4.78 12.49 3.30
C ASP A 117 5.82 13.52 3.81
N GLY A 118 6.12 13.52 5.11
CA GLY A 118 7.08 14.44 5.75
C GLY A 118 6.50 15.77 6.23
N ALA A 119 5.18 15.90 6.36
CA ALA A 119 4.55 17.04 7.05
C ALA A 119 4.97 17.14 8.52
N LEU A 120 5.06 18.35 9.06
CA LEU A 120 5.11 18.57 10.52
C LEU A 120 3.69 18.45 11.09
N VAL A 121 3.50 17.71 12.18
CA VAL A 121 2.16 17.46 12.73
C VAL A 121 2.04 18.05 14.13
N LEU A 122 1.07 18.94 14.30
CA LEU A 122 0.82 19.66 15.53
C LEU A 122 -0.56 19.30 16.10
N VAL A 123 -0.63 19.12 17.41
CA VAL A 123 -1.91 18.90 18.11
C VAL A 123 -2.54 20.24 18.48
N GLN A 124 -3.76 20.51 18.02
CA GLN A 124 -4.51 21.68 18.49
C GLN A 124 -5.18 21.36 19.83
N LEU A 125 -4.60 21.90 20.91
CA LEU A 125 -5.10 21.75 22.27
C LEU A 125 -6.23 22.76 22.52
N SER A 126 -7.37 22.24 22.95
CA SER A 126 -8.62 22.98 23.09
C SER A 126 -9.30 22.72 24.44
N HIS A 127 -10.12 23.68 24.86
CA HIS A 127 -11.09 23.55 25.96
C HIS A 127 -12.32 24.37 25.60
N ALA A 128 -13.50 23.75 25.49
CA ALA A 128 -14.68 24.42 24.92
C ALA A 128 -15.22 25.54 25.82
N GLY A 129 -15.04 25.39 27.13
CA GLY A 129 -15.48 26.36 28.13
C GLY A 129 -17.00 26.59 28.05
N ARG A 130 -17.45 27.85 28.03
CA ARG A 130 -18.89 28.19 27.86
C ARG A 130 -19.55 27.68 26.57
N GLN A 131 -18.81 27.17 25.60
CA GLN A 131 -19.37 26.55 24.38
C GLN A 131 -19.74 25.08 24.56
N THR A 132 -19.40 24.47 25.68
CA THR A 132 -19.71 23.07 25.94
C THR A 132 -21.23 22.84 25.83
N PRO A 133 -21.68 21.91 24.96
CA PRO A 133 -23.10 21.60 24.82
C PRO A 133 -23.72 21.13 26.14
N ILE A 134 -24.99 21.48 26.37
CA ILE A 134 -25.70 21.10 27.61
C ILE A 134 -25.74 19.59 27.83
N GLY A 135 -25.82 18.80 26.75
CA GLY A 135 -25.80 17.33 26.82
C GLY A 135 -24.42 16.71 27.07
N VAL A 136 -23.36 17.51 27.09
CA VAL A 136 -22.02 17.08 27.53
C VAL A 136 -21.80 17.46 28.99
N ASN A 137 -22.09 18.72 29.33
CA ASN A 137 -21.98 19.23 30.69
C ASN A 137 -22.95 20.39 30.88
N GLU A 138 -23.84 20.25 31.88
CA GLU A 138 -24.79 21.31 32.22
C GLU A 138 -24.12 22.53 32.83
N TYR A 139 -22.94 22.37 33.45
CA TYR A 139 -22.24 23.41 34.20
C TYR A 139 -20.75 23.49 33.81
N PRO A 140 -20.44 23.89 32.57
CA PRO A 140 -19.06 23.90 32.09
C PRO A 140 -18.24 25.03 32.72
N TYR A 141 -16.93 24.83 32.84
CA TYR A 141 -16.02 25.87 33.29
C TYR A 141 -15.87 26.98 32.25
N SER A 142 -15.62 28.20 32.71
CA SER A 142 -15.46 29.39 31.87
C SER A 142 -14.62 30.44 32.60
N SER A 143 -14.25 31.51 31.88
CA SER A 143 -13.61 32.68 32.51
C SER A 143 -14.57 33.40 33.46
N SER A 144 -15.87 33.43 33.14
CA SER A 144 -16.97 33.95 33.97
C SER A 144 -18.29 33.19 33.76
N ASP A 145 -19.37 33.60 34.43
CA ASP A 145 -20.72 33.02 34.36
C ASP A 145 -21.56 33.54 33.18
N VAL A 146 -20.95 34.32 32.28
CA VAL A 146 -21.62 34.83 31.07
C VAL A 146 -21.95 33.68 30.12
N LYS A 147 -23.24 33.33 30.03
CA LYS A 147 -23.77 32.31 29.12
C LYS A 147 -23.57 32.71 27.65
N LEU A 148 -23.27 31.73 26.81
CA LEU A 148 -23.24 31.92 25.35
C LEU A 148 -24.66 32.13 24.82
N ASN A 149 -24.87 33.21 24.08
CA ASN A 149 -26.08 33.39 23.28
C ASN A 149 -25.79 32.91 21.85
N SER A 150 -26.28 31.72 21.50
CA SER A 150 -26.06 31.09 20.20
C SER A 150 -27.34 30.42 19.71
N THR A 151 -27.66 30.62 18.43
CA THR A 151 -28.72 29.88 17.72
C THR A 151 -28.27 28.49 17.27
N PHE A 152 -26.96 28.19 17.35
CA PHE A 152 -26.37 26.95 16.81
C PHE A 152 -26.07 25.91 17.89
N VAL A 153 -25.72 26.34 19.11
CA VAL A 153 -25.34 25.44 20.21
C VAL A 153 -26.12 25.80 21.45
N LYS A 154 -26.92 24.84 21.96
CA LYS A 154 -27.55 24.94 23.27
C LYS A 154 -26.50 24.59 24.34
N SER A 155 -25.76 25.60 24.79
CA SER A 155 -24.67 25.43 25.76
C SER A 155 -25.18 25.25 27.19
N GLY A 156 -24.34 24.63 28.03
CA GLY A 156 -24.53 24.61 29.48
C GLY A 156 -24.50 26.00 30.12
N LYS A 157 -24.80 26.07 31.43
CA LYS A 157 -24.70 27.27 32.25
C LYS A 157 -23.27 27.39 32.81
N PRO A 158 -22.42 28.30 32.30
CA PRO A 158 -21.02 28.31 32.67
C PRO A 158 -20.81 28.66 34.15
N ILE A 159 -19.79 28.04 34.76
CA ILE A 159 -19.29 28.34 36.09
C ILE A 159 -17.92 29.03 35.95
N PRO A 160 -17.70 30.20 36.59
CA PRO A 160 -16.40 30.83 36.65
C PRO A 160 -15.38 29.92 37.34
N LEU A 161 -14.23 29.70 36.71
CA LEU A 161 -13.11 29.01 37.37
C LEU A 161 -12.67 29.78 38.62
N ALA A 162 -12.53 29.09 39.76
CA ALA A 162 -11.87 29.68 40.93
C ALA A 162 -10.38 29.92 40.64
N LEU A 163 -9.75 30.82 41.41
CA LEU A 163 -8.38 31.27 41.13
C LEU A 163 -7.36 30.11 41.18
N ASP A 164 -7.53 29.20 42.14
CA ASP A 164 -6.75 27.98 42.31
C ASP A 164 -7.05 26.95 41.21
N GLN A 165 -8.31 26.81 40.80
CA GLN A 165 -8.73 25.93 39.70
C GLN A 165 -8.12 26.31 38.35
N ILE A 166 -7.79 27.59 38.10
CA ILE A 166 -7.09 27.97 36.86
C ILE A 166 -5.76 27.23 36.72
N LYS A 167 -5.06 27.00 37.83
CA LYS A 167 -3.80 26.25 37.81
C LYS A 167 -4.03 24.77 37.52
N THR A 168 -4.95 24.12 38.22
CA THR A 168 -5.13 22.66 38.15
C THR A 168 -6.00 22.21 36.97
N GLU A 169 -7.07 22.95 36.66
CA GLU A 169 -8.07 22.59 35.63
C GLU A 169 -7.81 23.25 34.28
N VAL A 170 -6.85 24.17 34.17
CA VAL A 170 -6.46 24.76 32.89
C VAL A 170 -4.97 24.56 32.65
N ILE A 171 -4.11 25.28 33.37
CA ILE A 171 -2.67 25.33 33.08
C ILE A 171 -2.06 23.92 33.08
N ASP A 172 -2.26 23.15 34.15
CA ASP A 172 -1.68 21.81 34.28
C ASP A 172 -2.23 20.81 33.27
N ARG A 173 -3.48 20.96 32.83
CA ARG A 173 -4.08 20.12 31.80
C ARG A 173 -3.50 20.39 30.41
N PHE A 174 -3.33 21.66 30.04
CA PHE A 174 -2.64 22.03 28.79
C PHE A 174 -1.18 21.55 28.79
N VAL A 175 -0.46 21.70 29.90
CA VAL A 175 0.93 21.23 30.04
C VAL A 175 1.00 19.71 29.92
N TYR A 176 0.11 18.98 30.60
CA TYR A 176 0.03 17.53 30.51
C TYR A 176 -0.21 17.06 29.08
N ALA A 177 -1.18 17.68 28.40
CA ALA A 177 -1.51 17.31 27.03
C ALA A 177 -0.38 17.61 26.04
N ALA A 178 0.33 18.73 26.22
CA ALA A 178 1.51 19.05 25.42
C ALA A 178 2.64 18.04 25.62
N LYS A 179 2.87 17.61 26.86
CA LYS A 179 3.88 16.59 27.19
C LYS A 179 3.55 15.25 26.55
N LEU A 180 2.29 14.80 26.63
CA LEU A 180 1.89 13.54 26.02
C LEU A 180 1.93 13.62 24.48
N ALA A 181 1.57 14.76 23.89
CA ALA A 181 1.74 14.98 22.45
C ALA A 181 3.21 14.87 22.03
N TYR A 182 4.14 15.42 22.81
CA TYR A 182 5.58 15.25 22.58
C TYR A 182 6.02 13.78 22.69
N GLU A 183 5.60 13.09 23.76
CA GLU A 183 5.95 11.68 24.02
C GLU A 183 5.36 10.71 22.97
N THR A 184 4.22 11.05 22.36
CA THR A 184 3.58 10.27 21.29
C THR A 184 4.05 10.65 19.89
N GLY A 185 5.05 11.53 19.78
CA GLY A 185 5.76 11.77 18.52
C GLY A 185 5.21 12.88 17.64
N PHE A 186 4.34 13.77 18.15
CA PHE A 186 3.97 15.00 17.44
C PHE A 186 5.12 16.03 17.42
N ASP A 187 5.15 16.91 16.41
CA ASP A 187 6.21 17.94 16.30
C ASP A 187 5.91 19.20 17.12
N GLY A 188 4.68 19.33 17.64
CA GLY A 188 4.29 20.47 18.42
C GLY A 188 2.84 20.46 18.85
N VAL A 189 2.44 21.56 19.49
CA VAL A 189 1.05 21.87 19.83
C VAL A 189 0.66 23.28 19.39
N GLN A 190 -0.64 23.51 19.20
CA GLN A 190 -1.23 24.82 19.00
C GLN A 190 -2.29 25.07 20.09
N LEU A 191 -2.15 26.17 20.83
CA LEU A 191 -3.12 26.60 21.83
C LEU A 191 -4.33 27.27 21.13
N HIS A 192 -5.54 26.76 21.35
CA HIS A 192 -6.74 27.31 20.74
C HIS A 192 -7.30 28.49 21.56
N ALA A 193 -6.92 29.71 21.19
CA ALA A 193 -7.41 30.98 21.76
C ALA A 193 -8.28 31.75 20.76
N ALA A 194 -9.09 31.02 19.98
CA ALA A 194 -9.98 31.55 18.95
C ALA A 194 -11.41 31.00 19.11
N HIS A 195 -12.32 31.49 18.27
CA HIS A 195 -13.70 31.00 18.08
C HIS A 195 -14.53 30.80 19.35
N GLY A 196 -14.27 31.55 20.43
CA GLY A 196 -15.05 31.48 21.66
C GLY A 196 -14.67 30.34 22.61
N TYR A 197 -13.59 29.58 22.37
CA TYR A 197 -13.07 28.56 23.31
C TYR A 197 -12.48 29.20 24.57
N LEU A 198 -12.22 28.41 25.61
CA LEU A 198 -11.85 28.91 26.94
C LEU A 198 -10.76 29.97 26.93
N LEU A 199 -9.64 29.74 26.24
CA LEU A 199 -8.55 30.72 26.20
C LEU A 199 -8.99 32.05 25.54
N SER A 200 -9.81 31.99 24.49
CA SER A 200 -10.43 33.20 23.92
C SER A 200 -11.46 33.84 24.86
N GLN A 201 -12.13 33.06 25.71
CA GLN A 201 -13.05 33.60 26.73
C GLN A 201 -12.31 34.39 27.81
N PHE A 202 -11.05 34.06 28.10
CA PHE A 202 -10.19 34.90 28.95
C PHE A 202 -9.75 36.17 28.22
N LEU A 203 -9.46 36.08 26.92
CA LEU A 203 -9.09 37.23 26.10
C LEU A 203 -10.24 38.20 25.86
N SER A 204 -11.49 37.74 25.73
CA SER A 204 -12.62 38.59 25.32
C SER A 204 -13.20 39.39 26.50
N PRO A 205 -13.36 40.73 26.41
CA PRO A 205 -13.93 41.53 27.50
C PRO A 205 -15.44 41.34 27.66
N SER A 206 -16.13 40.85 26.62
CA SER A 206 -17.55 40.50 26.69
C SER A 206 -17.77 39.22 27.49
N ALA A 207 -16.83 38.27 27.43
CA ALA A 207 -16.89 36.99 28.12
C ALA A 207 -16.16 36.99 29.48
N ASN A 208 -15.08 37.75 29.64
CA ASN A 208 -14.28 37.77 30.87
C ASN A 208 -14.70 38.93 31.79
N LYS A 209 -15.53 38.65 32.80
CA LYS A 209 -15.97 39.64 33.81
C LYS A 209 -15.20 39.53 35.14
N ARG A 210 -14.04 38.87 35.13
CA ARG A 210 -13.22 38.70 36.33
C ARG A 210 -12.63 40.04 36.80
N LYS A 211 -12.45 40.16 38.12
CA LYS A 211 -11.80 41.30 38.78
C LYS A 211 -10.44 40.94 39.39
N ASP A 212 -10.00 39.70 39.23
CA ASP A 212 -8.71 39.21 39.69
C ASP A 212 -7.62 39.39 38.62
N ARG A 213 -6.45 38.78 38.85
CA ARG A 213 -5.26 38.91 37.98
C ARG A 213 -5.42 38.33 36.56
N TYR A 214 -6.56 37.70 36.25
CA TYR A 214 -6.88 37.18 34.92
C TYR A 214 -7.99 37.96 34.21
N GLY A 215 -8.46 39.08 34.77
CA GLY A 215 -9.50 39.94 34.18
C GLY A 215 -9.10 41.41 34.10
N GLY A 216 -9.98 42.24 33.53
CA GLY A 216 -9.73 43.66 33.34
C GLY A 216 -8.76 43.94 32.19
N SER A 217 -7.56 44.41 32.49
CA SER A 217 -6.59 44.85 31.48
C SER A 217 -6.19 43.73 30.50
N LEU A 218 -5.75 44.09 29.29
CA LEU A 218 -5.27 43.13 28.30
C LEU A 218 -4.12 42.27 28.84
N GLU A 219 -3.17 42.86 29.56
CA GLU A 219 -2.05 42.15 30.19
C GLU A 219 -2.54 41.02 31.12
N ASN A 220 -3.56 41.29 31.94
CA ASN A 220 -4.15 40.28 32.81
C ASN A 220 -4.90 39.20 32.03
N ARG A 221 -5.64 39.57 30.99
CA ARG A 221 -6.39 38.62 30.15
C ARG A 221 -5.49 37.67 29.37
N VAL A 222 -4.34 38.16 28.90
CA VAL A 222 -3.33 37.35 28.18
C VAL A 222 -2.51 36.47 29.13
N ARG A 223 -2.43 36.83 30.43
CA ARG A 223 -1.62 36.15 31.45
C ARG A 223 -1.75 34.63 31.44
N ILE A 224 -2.96 34.10 31.34
CA ILE A 224 -3.19 32.64 31.34
C ILE A 224 -2.49 31.94 30.18
N ILE A 225 -2.43 32.56 29.01
CA ILE A 225 -1.80 32.01 27.81
C ILE A 225 -0.27 32.00 27.98
N ILE A 226 0.28 33.08 28.53
CA ILE A 226 1.72 33.18 28.85
C ILE A 226 2.10 32.12 29.88
N GLU A 227 1.32 31.98 30.95
CA GLU A 227 1.59 30.98 31.98
C GLU A 227 1.52 29.54 31.45
N ILE A 228 0.59 29.24 30.54
CA ILE A 228 0.55 27.94 29.83
C ILE A 228 1.81 27.76 28.98
N PHE A 229 2.18 28.77 28.17
CA PHE A 229 3.35 28.70 27.30
C PHE A 229 4.64 28.47 28.09
N ASP A 230 4.86 29.26 29.14
CA ASP A 230 6.04 29.18 30.01
C ASP A 230 6.11 27.82 30.71
N ALA A 231 4.98 27.31 31.20
CA ALA A 231 4.90 26.00 31.82
C ALA A 231 5.19 24.86 30.82
N ILE A 232 4.67 24.94 29.59
CA ILE A 232 5.02 23.97 28.53
C ILE A 232 6.51 24.04 28.21
N ARG A 233 7.10 25.25 28.12
CA ARG A 233 8.53 25.41 27.80
C ARG A 233 9.46 24.95 28.90
N LYS A 234 9.00 25.02 30.15
CA LYS A 234 9.71 24.45 31.30
C LYS A 234 9.81 22.92 31.20
N GLU A 235 8.75 22.25 30.78
CA GLU A 235 8.74 20.78 30.60
C GLU A 235 9.38 20.35 29.26
N ILE A 236 9.24 21.15 28.21
CA ILE A 236 9.66 20.84 26.83
C ILE A 236 10.49 22.01 26.28
N PRO A 237 11.82 22.00 26.50
CA PRO A 237 12.71 23.07 26.07
C PRO A 237 12.66 23.28 24.55
N ALA A 238 12.80 24.54 24.09
CA ALA A 238 12.75 24.88 22.67
C ALA A 238 13.81 24.15 21.82
N ALA A 239 14.96 23.80 22.43
CA ALA A 239 16.04 23.04 21.80
C ALA A 239 15.64 21.62 21.34
N THR A 240 14.53 21.06 21.85
CA THR A 240 13.96 19.79 21.35
C THR A 240 13.39 19.91 19.94
N GLY A 241 13.24 21.13 19.42
CA GLY A 241 12.54 21.41 18.17
C GLY A 241 11.03 21.24 18.28
N PHE A 242 10.45 21.19 19.49
CA PHE A 242 8.99 21.11 19.67
C PHE A 242 8.32 22.48 19.47
N ILE A 243 7.39 22.55 18.52
CA ILE A 243 6.69 23.79 18.14
C ILE A 243 5.56 24.06 19.14
N VAL A 244 5.44 25.31 19.60
CA VAL A 244 4.27 25.76 20.39
C VAL A 244 3.72 26.97 19.66
N GLY A 245 2.55 26.79 19.06
CA GLY A 245 1.82 27.85 18.36
C GLY A 245 0.58 28.28 19.13
N ILE A 246 -0.08 29.33 18.64
CA ILE A 246 -1.36 29.81 19.13
C ILE A 246 -2.28 30.09 17.95
N LYS A 247 -3.57 29.82 18.11
CA LYS A 247 -4.62 30.27 17.19
C LYS A 247 -5.40 31.40 17.83
N ILE A 248 -5.51 32.53 17.13
CA ILE A 248 -6.25 33.72 17.56
C ILE A 248 -7.25 34.14 16.48
N ASN A 249 -8.30 34.87 16.86
CA ASN A 249 -9.27 35.43 15.91
C ASN A 249 -8.68 36.60 15.13
N SER A 250 -9.09 36.77 13.87
CA SER A 250 -8.79 37.97 13.07
C SER A 250 -9.81 39.09 13.29
N VAL A 251 -11.05 38.76 13.68
CA VAL A 251 -12.15 39.68 14.02
C VAL A 251 -13.15 38.93 14.92
N GLU A 252 -13.76 39.57 15.93
CA GLU A 252 -14.89 39.00 16.70
C GLU A 252 -16.24 39.53 16.17
N PHE A 253 -17.11 38.64 15.68
CA PHE A 253 -18.47 39.01 15.25
C PHE A 253 -19.46 38.80 16.42
N GLN A 254 -19.65 39.81 17.28
CA GLN A 254 -20.78 39.91 18.21
C GLN A 254 -21.23 41.37 18.31
N SER A 255 -22.53 41.63 18.51
CA SER A 255 -23.16 42.96 18.50
C SER A 255 -22.70 43.90 19.62
N GLU A 256 -22.02 43.37 20.64
CA GLU A 256 -21.30 44.12 21.68
C GLU A 256 -19.87 43.55 21.88
N GLY A 257 -19.26 43.10 20.79
CA GLY A 257 -17.83 42.77 20.73
C GLY A 257 -16.98 44.03 20.56
N LEU A 258 -15.65 43.87 20.74
CA LEU A 258 -14.59 44.88 20.61
C LEU A 258 -15.04 46.16 19.85
N THR A 259 -15.06 47.31 20.53
CA THR A 259 -15.38 48.62 19.92
C THR A 259 -14.45 48.93 18.74
N VAL A 260 -14.73 49.94 17.90
CA VAL A 260 -13.81 50.32 16.81
C VAL A 260 -12.44 50.75 17.36
N GLU A 261 -12.42 51.35 18.56
CA GLU A 261 -11.21 51.59 19.35
C GLU A 261 -10.56 50.28 19.88
N ASP A 262 -11.32 49.31 20.41
CA ASP A 262 -10.78 48.00 20.82
C ASP A 262 -10.37 47.11 19.62
N SER A 263 -10.96 47.34 18.45
CA SER A 263 -10.68 46.67 17.18
C SER A 263 -9.45 47.27 16.51
N ARG A 264 -9.11 48.54 16.80
CA ARG A 264 -7.79 49.12 16.46
C ARG A 264 -6.68 48.54 17.33
N GLU A 265 -6.93 48.20 18.59
CA GLU A 265 -6.01 47.41 19.45
C GLU A 265 -6.02 45.90 19.14
N ALA A 266 -7.12 45.37 18.58
CA ALA A 266 -7.25 43.95 18.20
C ALA A 266 -6.98 43.67 16.70
N CYS A 267 -6.52 44.66 15.92
CA CYS A 267 -5.88 44.45 14.60
C CYS A 267 -4.43 43.95 14.78
N SER A 268 -4.34 42.83 15.48
CA SER A 268 -3.15 42.28 16.11
C SER A 268 -2.04 41.86 15.12
N ILE A 269 -2.31 41.65 13.82
CA ILE A 269 -1.23 41.28 12.88
C ILE A 269 -0.11 42.33 12.81
N ILE A 270 -0.41 43.62 13.00
CA ILE A 270 0.60 44.70 12.96
C ILE A 270 1.23 44.97 14.35
N GLU A 271 0.47 44.85 15.45
CA GLU A 271 0.96 45.16 16.80
C GLU A 271 1.55 43.97 17.57
N ILE A 272 1.16 42.72 17.28
CA ILE A 272 1.90 41.55 17.77
C ILE A 272 3.10 41.21 16.89
N ARG A 273 3.24 41.79 15.68
CA ARG A 273 4.44 41.62 14.84
C ARG A 273 5.72 42.09 15.53
N PRO A 274 5.75 43.20 16.30
CA PRO A 274 6.90 43.56 17.14
C PRO A 274 7.24 42.58 18.26
N VAL A 275 6.24 41.88 18.83
CA VAL A 275 6.38 40.95 19.97
C VAL A 275 6.68 39.52 19.50
N PHE A 276 6.11 39.12 18.36
CA PHE A 276 6.29 37.84 17.68
C PHE A 276 6.98 38.04 16.32
N LYS A 277 8.01 38.90 16.26
CA LYS A 277 8.76 39.20 15.02
C LYS A 277 9.25 37.96 14.28
N GLU A 278 9.51 36.90 15.03
CA GLU A 278 10.05 35.65 14.52
C GLU A 278 8.96 34.58 14.30
N ALA A 279 7.71 34.81 14.74
CA ALA A 279 6.66 33.79 14.60
C ALA A 279 6.24 33.62 13.15
N VAL A 280 6.08 32.35 12.76
CA VAL A 280 5.53 31.96 11.47
C VAL A 280 4.01 32.13 11.49
N VAL A 281 3.46 32.93 10.58
CA VAL A 281 2.03 33.20 10.49
C VAL A 281 1.39 32.33 9.41
N TYR A 282 0.33 31.60 9.79
CA TYR A 282 -0.57 30.93 8.85
C TYR A 282 -1.95 31.58 8.90
N LEU A 283 -2.42 32.09 7.77
CA LEU A 283 -3.79 32.57 7.63
C LEU A 283 -4.70 31.41 7.21
N THR A 284 -5.74 31.15 8.00
CA THR A 284 -6.72 30.07 7.74
C THR A 284 -8.08 30.66 7.41
N GLY A 285 -8.75 30.15 6.37
CA GLY A 285 -10.08 30.60 5.95
C GLY A 285 -10.04 31.44 4.66
N GLY A 286 -11.10 31.36 3.84
CA GLY A 286 -11.25 32.16 2.62
C GLY A 286 -10.44 31.72 1.39
N PHE A 287 -9.33 30.97 1.53
CA PHE A 287 -8.55 30.53 0.38
C PHE A 287 -9.26 29.45 -0.45
N ARG A 288 -9.42 29.73 -1.74
CA ARG A 288 -10.09 28.85 -2.72
C ARG A 288 -9.34 28.73 -4.05
N THR A 289 -8.50 29.71 -4.40
CA THR A 289 -7.73 29.74 -5.65
C THR A 289 -6.24 29.93 -5.38
N ALA A 290 -5.40 29.33 -6.21
CA ALA A 290 -3.95 29.43 -6.13
C ALA A 290 -3.47 30.88 -6.27
N ALA A 291 -4.10 31.67 -7.15
CA ALA A 291 -3.80 33.10 -7.30
C ALA A 291 -4.01 33.89 -5.99
N GLY A 292 -5.12 33.63 -5.27
CA GLY A 292 -5.37 34.25 -3.96
C GLY A 292 -4.32 33.86 -2.91
N MET A 293 -3.92 32.59 -2.90
CA MET A 293 -2.88 32.07 -2.01
C MET A 293 -1.51 32.72 -2.29
N VAL A 294 -1.11 32.77 -3.57
CA VAL A 294 0.16 33.39 -3.99
C VAL A 294 0.20 34.88 -3.66
N ARG A 295 -0.90 35.61 -3.91
CA ARG A 295 -0.99 37.04 -3.57
C ARG A 295 -0.80 37.28 -2.08
N ALA A 296 -1.40 36.45 -1.22
CA ALA A 296 -1.27 36.59 0.23
C ALA A 296 0.17 36.37 0.74
N ILE A 297 0.91 35.43 0.14
CA ILE A 297 2.34 35.23 0.48
C ILE A 297 3.18 36.39 -0.06
N LYS A 298 3.00 36.78 -1.33
CA LYS A 298 3.82 37.84 -1.97
C LYS A 298 3.62 39.21 -1.34
N SER A 299 2.41 39.51 -0.86
CA SER A 299 2.14 40.77 -0.15
C SER A 299 2.70 40.79 1.28
N GLY A 300 3.17 39.65 1.79
CA GLY A 300 3.62 39.50 3.18
C GLY A 300 2.48 39.50 4.21
N ALA A 301 1.23 39.26 3.77
CA ALA A 301 0.07 39.16 4.65
C ALA A 301 0.10 37.89 5.53
N THR A 302 0.77 36.83 5.05
CA THR A 302 0.96 35.57 5.77
C THR A 302 2.20 34.85 5.27
N ASP A 303 2.80 34.00 6.10
CA ASP A 303 3.94 33.15 5.72
C ASP A 303 3.50 31.81 5.17
N GLY A 304 2.30 31.35 5.55
CA GLY A 304 1.70 30.11 5.09
C GLY A 304 0.20 30.19 4.88
N ILE A 305 -0.34 29.17 4.21
CA ILE A 305 -1.73 29.09 3.76
C ILE A 305 -2.43 27.93 4.47
N GLY A 306 -3.48 28.25 5.23
CA GLY A 306 -4.31 27.27 5.91
C GLY A 306 -5.56 26.87 5.10
N LEU A 307 -5.71 25.57 4.83
CA LEU A 307 -6.87 25.00 4.13
C LEU A 307 -7.76 24.20 5.10
N GLY A 308 -9.07 24.49 5.09
CA GLY A 308 -10.08 23.84 5.93
C GLY A 308 -11.07 23.00 5.11
N ARG A 309 -12.29 23.49 4.89
CA ARG A 309 -13.34 22.70 4.20
C ARG A 309 -12.95 22.09 2.83
N PRO A 310 -12.23 22.78 1.92
CA PRO A 310 -11.91 22.19 0.61
C PRO A 310 -11.15 20.86 0.65
N ILE A 311 -10.36 20.62 1.70
CA ILE A 311 -9.54 19.41 1.82
C ILE A 311 -10.30 18.22 2.45
N THR A 312 -11.58 18.39 2.78
CA THR A 312 -12.47 17.25 3.07
C THR A 312 -12.99 16.64 1.77
N ALA A 313 -13.22 17.45 0.73
CA ALA A 313 -13.55 16.98 -0.61
C ALA A 313 -12.32 16.46 -1.36
N GLU A 314 -11.17 17.12 -1.17
CA GLU A 314 -9.95 16.83 -1.92
C GLU A 314 -8.71 16.85 -1.00
N PRO A 315 -8.42 15.74 -0.29
CA PRO A 315 -7.36 15.69 0.73
C PRO A 315 -5.94 16.00 0.22
N ASP A 316 -5.69 15.81 -1.07
CA ASP A 316 -4.44 16.10 -1.78
C ASP A 316 -4.46 17.41 -2.60
N LEU A 317 -5.41 18.32 -2.31
CA LEU A 317 -5.49 19.62 -2.98
C LEU A 317 -4.14 20.39 -2.97
N PRO A 318 -3.37 20.46 -1.86
CA PRO A 318 -2.03 21.07 -1.89
C PRO A 318 -1.11 20.43 -2.91
N LEU A 319 -1.04 19.09 -2.93
CA LEU A 319 -0.18 18.35 -3.86
C LEU A 319 -0.56 18.63 -5.32
N LYS A 320 -1.86 18.68 -5.62
CA LYS A 320 -2.37 18.99 -6.97
C LYS A 320 -2.07 20.43 -7.38
N ILE A 321 -2.21 21.40 -6.47
CA ILE A 321 -1.84 22.80 -6.74
C ILE A 321 -0.33 22.91 -7.01
N LEU A 322 0.51 22.29 -6.17
CA LEU A 322 1.97 22.33 -6.34
C LEU A 322 2.43 21.68 -7.64
N LYS A 323 1.76 20.60 -8.07
CA LYS A 323 2.00 19.93 -9.36
C LYS A 323 1.30 20.60 -10.54
N GLN A 324 0.55 21.68 -10.29
CA GLN A 324 -0.24 22.40 -11.29
C GLN A 324 -1.26 21.49 -12.02
N HIS A 325 -1.73 20.44 -11.35
CA HIS A 325 -2.84 19.62 -11.85
C HIS A 325 -4.19 20.34 -11.70
N CYS A 326 -4.27 21.30 -10.76
CA CYS A 326 -5.39 22.23 -10.63
C CYS A 326 -4.92 23.55 -10.03
N LEU A 327 -5.76 24.59 -10.10
CA LEU A 327 -5.47 25.92 -9.55
C LEU A 327 -6.50 26.39 -8.52
N SER A 328 -7.48 25.55 -8.18
CA SER A 328 -8.57 25.91 -7.28
C SER A 328 -9.24 24.71 -6.64
N ALA A 329 -9.93 24.98 -5.54
CA ALA A 329 -10.79 24.05 -4.86
C ALA A 329 -12.00 23.63 -5.73
N PRO A 330 -12.64 22.50 -5.40
CA PRO A 330 -13.96 22.13 -5.93
C PRO A 330 -14.97 23.27 -5.80
N ASP A 331 -15.82 23.45 -6.81
CA ASP A 331 -16.94 24.38 -6.76
C ASP A 331 -18.19 23.69 -6.19
N THR A 332 -18.19 23.51 -4.87
CA THR A 332 -19.30 22.89 -4.14
C THR A 332 -20.59 23.67 -4.38
N LYS A 333 -21.63 23.00 -4.92
CA LYS A 333 -22.96 23.59 -5.20
C LYS A 333 -23.86 23.64 -3.97
N ILE A 334 -23.27 23.98 -2.83
CA ILE A 334 -23.95 24.22 -1.54
C ILE A 334 -23.66 25.67 -1.15
N ASN A 335 -24.66 26.37 -0.61
CA ASN A 335 -24.50 27.76 -0.19
C ASN A 335 -23.30 27.91 0.78
N PRO A 336 -22.22 28.62 0.39
CA PRO A 336 -21.02 28.75 1.22
C PRO A 336 -21.24 29.55 2.51
N ASP A 337 -22.28 30.39 2.55
CA ASP A 337 -22.64 31.23 3.70
C ASP A 337 -23.50 30.48 4.73
N ASP A 338 -24.08 29.34 4.36
CA ASP A 338 -24.75 28.46 5.31
C ASP A 338 -23.71 27.66 6.10
N PHE A 339 -23.38 28.17 7.29
CA PHE A 339 -22.41 27.53 8.17
C PHE A 339 -22.80 26.11 8.56
N MET A 340 -24.08 25.83 8.82
CA MET A 340 -24.54 24.52 9.28
C MET A 340 -24.42 23.50 8.15
N MET A 341 -24.87 23.87 6.94
CA MET A 341 -24.77 23.00 5.78
C MET A 341 -23.31 22.69 5.43
N THR A 342 -22.48 23.72 5.33
CA THR A 342 -21.06 23.55 5.01
C THR A 342 -20.28 22.83 6.11
N PHE A 343 -20.73 22.90 7.37
CA PHE A 343 -20.22 22.07 8.46
C PHE A 343 -20.56 20.59 8.24
N LEU A 344 -21.82 20.27 7.94
CA LEU A 344 -22.27 18.91 7.70
C LEU A 344 -21.62 18.28 6.46
N VAL A 345 -21.37 19.07 5.41
CA VAL A 345 -20.60 18.63 4.23
C VAL A 345 -19.24 18.11 4.66
N SER A 346 -18.49 18.90 5.45
CA SER A 346 -17.16 18.51 5.90
C SER A 346 -17.19 17.29 6.82
N THR A 347 -18.17 17.17 7.72
CA THR A 347 -18.26 15.99 8.60
C THR A 347 -18.62 14.73 7.81
N ALA A 348 -19.53 14.82 6.83
CA ALA A 348 -19.90 13.71 5.96
C ALA A 348 -18.72 13.23 5.11
N GLN A 349 -18.01 14.15 4.44
CA GLN A 349 -16.85 13.81 3.62
C GLN A 349 -15.70 13.22 4.46
N MET A 350 -15.47 13.73 5.67
CA MET A 350 -14.54 13.08 6.60
C MET A 350 -15.04 11.69 7.00
N GLY A 351 -16.35 11.50 7.20
CA GLY A 351 -16.93 10.18 7.44
C GLY A 351 -16.72 9.20 6.29
N GLU A 352 -16.72 9.67 5.05
CA GLU A 352 -16.36 8.86 3.88
C GLU A 352 -14.85 8.56 3.84
N MET A 353 -14.01 9.56 4.13
CA MET A 353 -12.58 9.39 4.31
C MET A 353 -12.25 8.36 5.40
N ALA A 354 -13.07 8.24 6.43
CA ALA A 354 -12.82 7.37 7.56
C ALA A 354 -12.96 5.86 7.23
N LYS A 355 -13.68 5.51 6.16
CA LYS A 355 -14.08 4.12 5.86
C LYS A 355 -12.91 3.19 5.55
N LEU A 356 -11.90 3.68 4.82
CA LEU A 356 -10.77 2.87 4.35
C LEU A 356 -9.43 3.59 4.55
N PRO A 357 -8.32 2.88 4.83
CA PRO A 357 -6.99 3.49 4.87
C PRO A 357 -6.58 4.00 3.47
N ALA A 358 -5.65 4.95 3.40
CA ALA A 358 -5.16 5.48 2.12
C ALA A 358 -4.52 4.38 1.25
N SER A 359 -3.88 3.39 1.86
CA SER A 359 -3.24 2.25 1.17
C SER A 359 -4.20 1.35 0.38
N PHE A 360 -5.51 1.48 0.61
CA PHE A 360 -6.55 0.72 -0.10
C PHE A 360 -7.15 1.49 -1.28
N LEU A 361 -6.75 2.76 -1.47
CA LEU A 361 -7.31 3.64 -2.47
C LEU A 361 -6.33 3.85 -3.63
N LYS A 362 -6.84 4.01 -4.85
CA LYS A 362 -6.07 4.45 -6.01
C LYS A 362 -5.52 5.87 -5.82
N ASN A 363 -6.29 6.69 -5.12
CA ASN A 363 -5.91 8.03 -4.70
C ASN A 363 -6.73 8.43 -3.46
N VAL A 364 -6.22 9.40 -2.69
CA VAL A 364 -6.84 9.79 -1.41
C VAL A 364 -8.22 10.46 -1.52
N CYS A 365 -8.68 10.80 -2.72
CA CYS A 365 -10.03 11.34 -2.95
C CYS A 365 -11.07 10.26 -3.25
N GLU A 366 -10.66 9.00 -3.42
CA GLU A 366 -11.55 7.92 -3.77
C GLU A 366 -12.62 7.69 -2.69
N GLY A 367 -13.86 7.50 -3.14
CA GLY A 367 -15.01 7.25 -2.27
C GLY A 367 -15.67 8.50 -1.66
N ILE A 368 -15.04 9.67 -1.74
CA ILE A 368 -15.55 10.95 -1.21
C ILE A 368 -16.58 11.55 -2.18
N ALA A 369 -17.70 12.03 -1.65
CA ALA A 369 -18.76 12.66 -2.43
C ALA A 369 -18.29 13.98 -3.06
N ASP A 370 -18.52 14.10 -4.37
CA ASP A 370 -18.25 15.31 -5.14
C ASP A 370 -19.48 16.19 -5.26
N LEU A 371 -19.62 17.10 -4.30
CA LEU A 371 -20.71 18.07 -4.27
C LEU A 371 -20.54 19.23 -5.26
N SER A 372 -19.54 19.18 -6.15
CA SER A 372 -19.54 20.06 -7.33
C SER A 372 -20.52 19.60 -8.41
N ILE A 373 -21.03 18.36 -8.31
CA ILE A 373 -22.13 17.86 -9.13
C ILE A 373 -23.46 18.39 -8.56
N PRO A 374 -24.25 19.18 -9.32
CA PRO A 374 -25.50 19.76 -8.82
C PRO A 374 -26.49 18.74 -8.26
N ALA A 375 -26.67 17.60 -8.92
CA ALA A 375 -27.59 16.55 -8.48
C ALA A 375 -27.15 15.91 -7.14
N GLU A 376 -25.84 15.72 -6.93
CA GLU A 376 -25.31 15.19 -5.68
C GLU A 376 -25.49 16.19 -4.54
N ALA A 377 -25.24 17.48 -4.80
CA ALA A 377 -25.48 18.55 -3.85
C ALA A 377 -26.95 18.62 -3.43
N GLU A 378 -27.89 18.57 -4.38
CA GLU A 378 -29.33 18.54 -4.08
C GLU A 378 -29.72 17.31 -3.22
N ASN A 379 -29.14 16.14 -3.49
CA ASN A 379 -29.36 14.96 -2.65
C ASN A 379 -28.78 15.13 -1.26
N PHE A 380 -27.60 15.76 -1.14
CA PHE A 380 -27.00 16.08 0.15
C PHE A 380 -27.94 16.95 0.99
N GLU A 381 -28.50 18.02 0.41
CA GLU A 381 -29.45 18.90 1.10
C GLU A 381 -30.69 18.14 1.60
N LYS A 382 -31.23 17.22 0.78
CA LYS A 382 -32.37 16.36 1.18
C LYS A 382 -32.04 15.40 2.33
N CYS A 383 -30.82 14.88 2.38
CA CYS A 383 -30.40 13.96 3.44
C CYS A 383 -30.14 14.65 4.78
N VAL A 384 -29.91 15.96 4.79
CA VAL A 384 -29.57 16.71 6.01
C VAL A 384 -30.78 16.88 6.94
N GLU A 385 -31.97 17.12 6.39
CA GLU A 385 -33.16 17.45 7.19
C GLU A 385 -33.51 16.39 8.26
N PRO A 386 -33.57 15.07 7.97
CA PRO A 386 -33.82 14.06 8.99
C PRO A 386 -32.77 14.02 10.10
N TYR A 387 -31.50 14.24 9.74
CA TYR A 387 -30.39 14.24 10.71
C TYR A 387 -30.47 15.45 11.64
N VAL A 388 -30.81 16.63 11.13
CA VAL A 388 -31.00 17.84 11.94
C VAL A 388 -32.14 17.63 12.95
N LEU A 389 -33.25 17.01 12.54
CA LEU A 389 -34.36 16.68 13.45
C LEU A 389 -33.92 15.73 14.58
N GLU A 390 -33.09 14.73 14.27
CA GLU A 390 -32.53 13.82 15.28
C GLU A 390 -31.60 14.56 16.27
N VAL A 391 -30.72 15.43 15.76
CA VAL A 391 -29.82 16.25 16.58
C VAL A 391 -30.61 17.20 17.49
N LEU A 392 -31.68 17.81 16.99
CA LEU A 392 -32.57 18.67 17.79
C LEU A 392 -33.23 17.87 18.92
N LYS A 393 -33.75 16.68 18.63
CA LYS A 393 -34.33 15.79 19.64
C LYS A 393 -33.33 15.42 20.73
N LEU A 394 -32.12 15.00 20.37
CA LEU A 394 -31.06 14.69 21.34
C LEU A 394 -30.70 15.92 22.19
N THR A 395 -30.69 17.11 21.59
CA THR A 395 -30.41 18.37 22.29
C THR A 395 -31.52 18.73 23.29
N GLU A 396 -32.79 18.47 22.96
CA GLU A 396 -33.92 18.63 23.89
C GLU A 396 -33.83 17.65 25.06
N GLU A 397 -33.46 16.40 24.79
CA GLU A 397 -33.22 15.36 25.79
C GLU A 397 -31.92 15.56 26.59
N LYS A 398 -31.14 16.62 26.29
CA LYS A 398 -29.81 16.88 26.86
C LYS A 398 -28.87 15.69 26.71
N LYS A 399 -28.92 14.99 25.58
CA LYS A 399 -27.99 13.91 25.24
C LYS A 399 -26.88 14.42 24.31
N PRO A 400 -25.67 13.87 24.43
CA PRO A 400 -24.57 14.22 23.55
C PRO A 400 -24.79 13.66 22.14
N VAL A 401 -24.39 14.40 21.12
CA VAL A 401 -24.33 13.93 19.72
C VAL A 401 -22.93 13.41 19.44
N HIS A 402 -22.81 12.11 19.13
CA HIS A 402 -21.53 11.43 18.85
C HIS A 402 -21.47 10.95 17.40
N GLY A 403 -20.28 11.06 16.80
CA GLY A 403 -20.02 10.62 15.43
C GLY A 403 -20.20 11.71 14.38
N VAL A 404 -20.14 11.29 13.12
CA VAL A 404 -20.31 12.16 11.94
C VAL A 404 -21.60 11.85 11.20
N PHE A 405 -22.08 12.85 10.46
CA PHE A 405 -23.26 12.69 9.61
C PHE A 405 -23.00 11.62 8.53
N GLN A 406 -23.79 10.55 8.55
CA GLN A 406 -23.68 9.46 7.59
C GLN A 406 -24.49 9.81 6.34
N TYR A 407 -23.78 10.16 5.27
CA TYR A 407 -24.37 10.52 3.99
C TYR A 407 -24.43 9.32 3.04
N LYS A 408 -25.57 9.17 2.33
CA LYS A 408 -25.73 8.21 1.24
C LYS A 408 -25.77 8.97 -0.09
N LYS A 409 -24.64 8.91 -0.79
CA LYS A 409 -24.42 9.50 -2.13
C LYS A 409 -25.36 8.95 -3.22
N LEU A 410 -25.66 9.76 -4.24
CA LEU A 410 -26.39 9.30 -5.44
C LEU A 410 -25.48 8.58 -6.41
N PHE A 411 -24.28 9.13 -6.61
CA PHE A 411 -23.30 8.54 -7.52
C PHE A 411 -22.37 7.61 -6.74
N ASP A 412 -22.30 6.36 -7.17
CA ASP A 412 -21.13 5.54 -6.89
C ASP A 412 -19.97 6.09 -7.71
N TYR A 413 -19.33 7.15 -7.21
CA TYR A 413 -18.00 7.56 -7.66
C TYR A 413 -17.13 6.33 -7.54
N GLU A 414 -16.80 5.70 -8.69
CA GLU A 414 -16.25 4.35 -8.78
C GLU A 414 -15.44 4.01 -7.54
N MET A 415 -16.12 3.44 -6.55
CA MET A 415 -15.52 2.46 -5.69
C MET A 415 -15.40 1.35 -6.70
N ILE A 416 -14.25 1.24 -7.34
CA ILE A 416 -13.87 -0.09 -7.79
C ILE A 416 -14.02 -0.89 -6.53
N PRO A 417 -14.91 -1.90 -6.50
CA PRO A 417 -15.03 -2.73 -5.32
C PRO A 417 -13.59 -3.04 -4.97
N ALA A 418 -13.15 -2.61 -3.77
CA ALA A 418 -11.86 -3.04 -3.24
C ALA A 418 -11.79 -4.50 -3.67
N PRO A 419 -10.75 -4.93 -4.43
CA PRO A 419 -10.69 -6.33 -4.80
C PRO A 419 -11.02 -7.04 -3.51
N LYS A 420 -12.11 -7.82 -3.51
CA LYS A 420 -12.54 -8.52 -2.32
C LYS A 420 -11.40 -9.50 -2.07
N PHE A 421 -10.33 -9.02 -1.47
CA PHE A 421 -9.23 -9.79 -0.98
C PHE A 421 -9.85 -10.39 0.27
N LEU A 422 -10.72 -11.37 0.06
CA LEU A 422 -11.11 -12.28 1.11
C LEU A 422 -9.79 -12.86 1.58
N ASN A 423 -9.40 -12.50 2.79
CA ASN A 423 -8.36 -13.23 3.49
C ASN A 423 -8.99 -14.57 3.86
N VAL A 424 -9.03 -15.48 2.88
CA VAL A 424 -9.66 -16.80 3.02
C VAL A 424 -8.81 -17.74 3.87
N HIS A 425 -7.50 -17.49 3.94
CA HIS A 425 -6.53 -18.41 4.53
C HIS A 425 -6.13 -18.06 5.97
N GLU A 426 -5.93 -19.08 6.80
CA GLU A 426 -5.06 -18.97 7.97
C GLU A 426 -3.62 -18.67 7.54
N ARG A 427 -2.89 -17.94 8.38
CA ARG A 427 -1.58 -17.37 8.04
C ARG A 427 -0.47 -17.90 8.91
N ILE A 428 0.71 -18.03 8.30
CA ILE A 428 1.95 -18.32 9.04
C ILE A 428 2.22 -17.12 9.96
N PRO A 429 2.42 -17.32 11.28
CA PRO A 429 2.78 -16.24 12.18
C PRO A 429 4.03 -15.50 11.67
N ALA A 430 3.93 -14.18 11.56
CA ALA A 430 4.99 -13.37 10.96
C ALA A 430 5.12 -12.01 11.67
N GLU A 431 6.35 -11.57 11.83
CA GLU A 431 6.67 -10.23 12.30
C GLU A 431 6.26 -9.17 11.26
N ARG A 432 5.91 -7.99 11.74
CA ARG A 432 5.63 -6.84 10.86
C ARG A 432 6.93 -6.36 10.21
N ALA A 433 6.87 -6.11 8.91
CA ALA A 433 7.90 -5.42 8.17
C ALA A 433 7.23 -4.47 7.17
N ASP A 434 7.95 -3.43 6.75
CA ASP A 434 7.45 -2.47 5.77
C ASP A 434 7.44 -3.08 4.36
N PRO A 435 6.26 -3.38 3.77
CA PRO A 435 6.18 -3.98 2.44
C PRO A 435 6.55 -3.00 1.32
N SER A 436 6.68 -1.69 1.59
CA SER A 436 7.03 -0.68 0.57
C SER A 436 8.36 -0.99 -0.13
N VAL A 437 9.29 -1.65 0.58
CA VAL A 437 10.56 -2.14 0.03
C VAL A 437 10.34 -3.09 -1.13
N LEU A 438 9.31 -3.94 -1.06
CA LEU A 438 8.95 -4.91 -2.09
C LEU A 438 8.16 -4.26 -3.23
N GLY A 439 7.63 -3.05 -3.04
CA GLY A 439 6.94 -2.25 -4.06
C GLY A 439 7.86 -1.46 -4.98
N ARG A 440 9.18 -1.52 -4.78
CA ARG A 440 10.16 -0.77 -5.57
C ARG A 440 10.30 -1.32 -6.98
N GLU A 441 10.44 -0.42 -7.95
CA GLU A 441 10.73 -0.79 -9.34
C GLU A 441 12.12 -1.43 -9.48
N ILE A 442 12.22 -2.49 -10.28
CA ILE A 442 13.52 -3.08 -10.68
C ILE A 442 13.79 -2.71 -12.14
N VAL A 443 14.91 -2.01 -12.36
CA VAL A 443 15.38 -1.63 -13.70
C VAL A 443 16.39 -2.68 -14.19
N PHE A 444 16.07 -3.32 -15.31
CA PHE A 444 16.96 -4.27 -15.98
C PHE A 444 18.06 -3.51 -16.75
N SER A 445 19.18 -4.18 -17.02
CA SER A 445 20.32 -3.60 -17.75
C SER A 445 19.98 -3.05 -19.15
N ASN A 446 18.87 -3.50 -19.72
CA ASN A 446 18.37 -3.08 -21.02
C ASN A 446 17.29 -1.97 -20.96
N GLY A 447 17.04 -1.41 -19.77
CA GLY A 447 16.09 -0.31 -19.54
C GLY A 447 14.64 -0.74 -19.29
N ARG A 448 14.30 -2.02 -19.44
CA ARG A 448 12.99 -2.56 -19.05
C ARG A 448 12.81 -2.43 -17.53
N LYS A 449 11.57 -2.23 -17.09
CA LYS A 449 11.22 -1.96 -15.70
C LYS A 449 10.17 -2.94 -15.23
N ALA A 450 10.43 -3.64 -14.13
CA ALA A 450 9.41 -4.38 -13.40
C ALA A 450 8.85 -3.49 -12.29
N LYS A 451 7.52 -3.35 -12.22
CA LYS A 451 6.82 -2.41 -11.33
C LYS A 451 7.00 -2.66 -9.83
N ASN A 452 7.50 -3.83 -9.43
CA ASN A 452 7.79 -4.19 -8.05
C ASN A 452 8.80 -5.36 -7.98
N CYS A 453 9.16 -5.77 -6.78
CA CYS A 453 10.16 -6.81 -6.52
C CYS A 453 9.65 -8.25 -6.68
N PHE A 454 8.37 -8.48 -6.99
CA PHE A 454 7.82 -9.83 -7.04
C PHE A 454 7.95 -10.47 -8.41
N LEU A 455 8.46 -11.71 -8.43
CA LEU A 455 8.52 -12.57 -9.59
C LEU A 455 7.67 -13.82 -9.37
N LYS A 456 6.75 -14.12 -10.29
CA LYS A 456 6.12 -15.45 -10.37
C LYS A 456 7.11 -16.39 -11.05
N SER A 457 7.53 -17.42 -10.31
CA SER A 457 8.54 -18.39 -10.79
C SER A 457 7.93 -19.36 -11.79
N ALA A 458 8.72 -19.82 -12.77
CA ALA A 458 8.31 -20.90 -13.66
C ALA A 458 7.97 -22.18 -12.87
N MET A 459 6.94 -22.89 -13.31
CA MET A 459 6.38 -24.07 -12.64
C MET A 459 5.74 -24.99 -13.67
N SER A 460 6.06 -26.28 -13.63
CA SER A 460 5.47 -27.26 -14.55
C SER A 460 3.97 -27.41 -14.32
N ASP A 461 3.16 -26.93 -15.27
CA ASP A 461 1.70 -26.89 -15.19
C ASP A 461 1.02 -28.17 -15.67
N GLY A 462 1.53 -28.82 -16.73
CA GLY A 462 0.93 -30.03 -17.30
C GLY A 462 -0.40 -29.80 -18.04
N LEU A 463 -0.69 -28.57 -18.45
CA LEU A 463 -1.97 -28.11 -19.02
C LEU A 463 -1.87 -27.74 -20.50
N SER A 464 -0.79 -28.12 -21.20
CA SER A 464 -0.73 -27.99 -22.67
C SER A 464 -1.22 -29.27 -23.36
N THR A 465 -1.49 -29.18 -24.67
CA THR A 465 -1.92 -30.35 -25.45
C THR A 465 -0.88 -31.47 -25.46
N TRP A 466 -1.35 -32.71 -25.52
CA TRP A 466 -0.52 -33.91 -25.61
C TRP A 466 -1.08 -34.83 -26.69
N ASP A 467 -0.19 -35.35 -27.54
CA ASP A 467 -0.50 -36.35 -28.55
C ASP A 467 0.65 -37.38 -28.56
N PRO A 468 0.38 -38.68 -28.37
CA PRO A 468 1.44 -39.69 -28.29
C PRO A 468 2.17 -39.91 -29.62
N GLU A 469 1.57 -39.58 -30.77
CA GLU A 469 2.10 -39.91 -32.10
C GLU A 469 2.51 -38.67 -32.90
N ASP A 470 1.76 -37.56 -32.77
CA ASP A 470 1.95 -36.35 -33.56
C ASP A 470 2.67 -35.25 -32.76
N LEU A 471 3.98 -35.10 -33.01
CA LEU A 471 4.81 -34.09 -32.34
C LEU A 471 4.32 -32.66 -32.60
N SER A 472 3.67 -32.39 -33.73
CA SER A 472 3.18 -31.05 -34.10
C SER A 472 1.98 -30.59 -33.25
N LYS A 473 1.26 -31.55 -32.66
CA LYS A 473 0.10 -31.30 -31.80
C LYS A 473 0.47 -31.21 -30.31
N ARG A 474 1.73 -31.42 -29.94
CA ARG A 474 2.19 -31.33 -28.54
C ARG A 474 2.46 -29.89 -28.13
N GLY A 475 2.15 -29.58 -26.87
CA GLY A 475 2.63 -28.40 -26.18
C GLY A 475 2.00 -27.08 -26.61
N ILE A 476 0.80 -27.12 -27.20
CA ILE A 476 -0.01 -25.94 -27.46
C ILE A 476 -0.70 -25.55 -26.13
N PRO A 477 -0.51 -24.30 -25.63
CA PRO A 477 -1.21 -23.84 -24.44
C PRO A 477 -2.73 -23.98 -24.57
N THR A 478 -3.37 -24.67 -23.63
CA THR A 478 -4.83 -24.78 -23.60
C THR A 478 -5.46 -23.52 -22.98
N GLN A 479 -6.79 -23.43 -23.07
CA GLN A 479 -7.52 -22.37 -22.36
C GLN A 479 -7.32 -22.45 -20.84
N GLU A 480 -7.17 -23.65 -20.27
CA GLU A 480 -6.91 -23.81 -18.84
C GLU A 480 -5.58 -23.18 -18.46
N LEU A 481 -4.53 -23.42 -19.25
CA LEU A 481 -3.23 -22.79 -19.01
C LEU A 481 -3.29 -21.26 -19.15
N ILE A 482 -4.03 -20.76 -20.14
CA ILE A 482 -4.26 -19.32 -20.29
C ILE A 482 -4.97 -18.74 -19.05
N ASN A 483 -5.99 -19.42 -18.52
CA ASN A 483 -6.72 -18.99 -17.32
C ASN A 483 -5.84 -19.00 -16.05
N VAL A 484 -4.85 -19.90 -15.97
CA VAL A 484 -3.85 -19.91 -14.88
C VAL A 484 -3.01 -18.62 -14.94
N TYR A 485 -2.50 -18.27 -16.12
CA TYR A 485 -1.69 -17.07 -16.30
C TYR A 485 -2.52 -15.77 -16.26
N ASP A 486 -3.81 -15.81 -16.59
CA ASP A 486 -4.77 -14.73 -16.38
C ASP A 486 -4.87 -14.35 -14.88
N LYS A 487 -4.99 -15.34 -13.99
CA LYS A 487 -5.02 -15.10 -12.53
C LYS A 487 -3.71 -14.49 -12.01
N TRP A 488 -2.57 -14.98 -12.47
CA TRP A 488 -1.28 -14.38 -12.09
C TRP A 488 -1.06 -13.01 -12.74
N GLY A 489 -1.62 -12.77 -13.93
CA GLY A 489 -1.62 -11.47 -14.60
C GLY A 489 -2.35 -10.40 -13.79
N HIS A 490 -3.41 -10.80 -13.09
CA HIS A 490 -4.15 -10.01 -12.09
C HIS A 490 -3.58 -10.11 -10.65
N GLY A 491 -2.44 -10.78 -10.48
CA GLY A 491 -1.84 -11.08 -9.18
C GLY A 491 -0.92 -9.98 -8.63
N GLY A 492 -0.72 -8.90 -9.40
CA GLY A 492 0.19 -7.80 -9.03
C GLY A 492 1.69 -8.11 -9.12
N PHE A 493 2.11 -9.17 -9.80
CA PHE A 493 3.53 -9.46 -10.00
C PHE A 493 4.25 -8.39 -10.84
N GLY A 494 5.51 -8.12 -10.54
CA GLY A 494 6.38 -7.27 -11.36
C GLY A 494 6.95 -8.01 -12.57
N VAL A 495 7.25 -9.30 -12.39
CA VAL A 495 7.69 -10.22 -13.45
C VAL A 495 6.92 -11.53 -13.35
N ILE A 496 6.50 -12.08 -14.49
CA ILE A 496 5.89 -13.40 -14.57
C ILE A 496 6.72 -14.27 -15.49
N VAL A 497 7.25 -15.37 -14.95
CA VAL A 497 7.95 -16.36 -15.75
C VAL A 497 6.97 -17.48 -16.15
N VAL A 498 6.72 -17.56 -17.45
CA VAL A 498 5.99 -18.66 -18.09
C VAL A 498 6.97 -19.81 -18.31
N GLY A 499 6.66 -20.99 -17.81
CA GLY A 499 7.52 -22.16 -17.94
C GLY A 499 6.97 -23.29 -17.09
N ASN A 500 7.35 -24.55 -17.28
CA ASN A 500 8.56 -25.10 -17.94
C ASN A 500 8.38 -25.35 -19.47
N ILE A 501 8.79 -24.42 -20.36
CA ILE A 501 8.59 -24.56 -21.81
C ILE A 501 9.72 -25.38 -22.42
N MET A 502 9.41 -26.51 -23.04
CA MET A 502 10.39 -27.41 -23.64
C MET A 502 10.75 -26.97 -25.07
N VAL A 503 12.02 -27.10 -25.44
CA VAL A 503 12.53 -26.80 -26.80
C VAL A 503 12.63 -28.03 -27.71
N ASP A 504 12.39 -29.22 -27.15
CA ASP A 504 12.39 -30.50 -27.87
C ASP A 504 11.10 -31.28 -27.53
N PRO A 505 10.22 -31.55 -28.53
CA PRO A 505 8.95 -32.23 -28.30
C PRO A 505 9.10 -33.73 -27.94
N ARG A 506 10.30 -34.28 -28.07
CA ARG A 506 10.66 -35.68 -27.77
C ARG A 506 11.25 -35.85 -26.37
N ASN A 507 11.81 -34.79 -25.79
CA ASN A 507 12.53 -34.83 -24.52
C ASN A 507 11.85 -33.93 -23.47
N LEU A 508 10.71 -34.40 -22.98
CA LEU A 508 9.85 -33.68 -22.04
C LEU A 508 10.06 -34.17 -20.61
N GLU A 509 9.68 -33.34 -19.63
CA GLU A 509 9.61 -33.74 -18.22
C GLU A 509 8.36 -34.59 -17.99
N ARG A 510 7.25 -34.25 -18.66
CA ARG A 510 5.97 -34.94 -18.57
C ARG A 510 5.10 -34.67 -19.80
N ALA A 511 4.06 -35.47 -19.99
CA ALA A 511 3.00 -35.15 -20.93
C ALA A 511 2.29 -33.85 -20.53
N GLY A 512 1.93 -33.03 -21.51
CA GLY A 512 1.27 -31.74 -21.31
C GLY A 512 2.21 -30.57 -20.96
N ASN A 513 3.54 -30.73 -21.03
CA ASN A 513 4.44 -29.57 -21.01
C ASN A 513 4.14 -28.63 -22.21
N ALA A 514 4.24 -27.32 -21.98
CA ALA A 514 4.27 -26.33 -23.06
C ALA A 514 5.55 -26.52 -23.90
N ILE A 515 5.46 -26.36 -25.23
CA ILE A 515 6.58 -26.59 -26.14
C ILE A 515 6.69 -25.45 -27.14
N ILE A 516 7.90 -25.00 -27.42
CA ILE A 516 8.23 -24.14 -28.56
C ILE A 516 9.36 -24.79 -29.33
N CYS A 517 9.06 -25.31 -30.52
CA CYS A 517 10.03 -25.95 -31.40
C CYS A 517 9.62 -25.80 -32.86
N ARG A 518 10.48 -26.20 -33.80
CA ARG A 518 10.19 -26.10 -35.24
C ARG A 518 9.04 -27.02 -35.64
N GLU A 519 8.96 -28.16 -34.97
CA GLU A 519 8.03 -29.25 -35.28
C GLU A 519 6.58 -28.91 -34.95
N ASN A 520 6.32 -27.97 -34.01
CA ASN A 520 4.97 -27.56 -33.62
C ASN A 520 4.62 -26.12 -34.01
N ASP A 521 5.53 -25.38 -34.66
CA ASP A 521 5.29 -24.00 -35.07
C ASP A 521 4.16 -23.93 -36.10
N SER A 522 3.06 -23.33 -35.67
CA SER A 522 1.83 -23.19 -36.43
C SER A 522 1.13 -21.88 -36.05
N PRO A 523 0.23 -21.36 -36.88
CA PRO A 523 -0.62 -20.22 -36.52
C PRO A 523 -1.36 -20.43 -35.20
N THR A 524 -1.85 -21.65 -34.96
CA THR A 524 -2.54 -22.04 -33.71
C THR A 524 -1.62 -21.93 -32.49
N LEU A 525 -0.39 -22.45 -32.58
CA LEU A 525 0.61 -22.35 -31.51
C LEU A 525 0.93 -20.88 -31.20
N ARG A 526 1.18 -20.08 -32.24
CA ARG A 526 1.49 -18.65 -32.11
C ARG A 526 0.35 -17.89 -31.45
N GLN A 527 -0.89 -18.12 -31.87
CA GLN A 527 -2.05 -17.49 -31.26
C GLN A 527 -2.22 -17.89 -29.79
N ALA A 528 -2.00 -19.16 -29.44
CA ALA A 528 -2.10 -19.64 -28.07
C ALA A 528 -1.07 -18.96 -27.15
N TYR A 529 0.19 -18.86 -27.57
CA TYR A 529 1.22 -18.13 -26.79
C TYR A 529 0.98 -16.63 -26.73
N SER A 530 0.43 -16.02 -27.79
CA SER A 530 0.07 -14.59 -27.76
C SER A 530 -0.98 -14.32 -26.70
N ARG A 531 -2.02 -15.16 -26.65
CA ARG A 531 -3.11 -15.04 -25.67
C ARG A 531 -2.62 -15.29 -24.25
N LEU A 532 -1.75 -16.28 -24.07
CA LEU A 532 -1.14 -16.58 -22.79
C LEU A 532 -0.24 -15.44 -22.29
N SER A 533 0.59 -14.87 -23.17
CA SER A 533 1.43 -13.70 -22.88
C SER A 533 0.57 -12.49 -22.52
N ALA A 534 -0.47 -12.19 -23.31
CA ALA A 534 -1.40 -11.11 -23.04
C ALA A 534 -2.11 -11.27 -21.68
N ALA A 535 -2.60 -12.47 -21.36
CA ALA A 535 -3.23 -12.77 -20.08
C ALA A 535 -2.28 -12.57 -18.89
N ALA A 536 -1.00 -12.93 -19.03
CA ALA A 536 0.01 -12.67 -18.01
C ALA A 536 0.38 -11.18 -17.89
N LYS A 537 0.15 -10.37 -18.94
CA LYS A 537 0.50 -8.95 -18.98
C LYS A 537 -0.58 -8.03 -18.42
N THR A 538 -1.74 -8.53 -18.00
CA THR A 538 -2.91 -7.69 -17.69
C THR A 538 -2.63 -6.52 -16.75
N ASP A 539 -1.89 -6.73 -15.66
CA ASP A 539 -1.52 -5.63 -14.75
C ASP A 539 -0.17 -4.97 -15.08
N GLY A 540 0.40 -5.18 -16.26
CA GLY A 540 1.68 -4.60 -16.69
C GLY A 540 2.93 -5.31 -16.15
N ALA A 541 2.84 -6.62 -15.86
CA ALA A 541 4.02 -7.41 -15.54
C ALA A 541 4.93 -7.60 -16.77
N LEU A 542 6.25 -7.69 -16.57
CA LEU A 542 7.14 -8.21 -17.60
C LEU A 542 6.97 -9.73 -17.70
N VAL A 543 6.78 -10.26 -18.90
CA VAL A 543 6.52 -11.69 -19.09
C VAL A 543 7.70 -12.36 -19.79
N ILE A 544 8.27 -13.39 -19.16
CA ILE A 544 9.48 -14.07 -19.60
C ILE A 544 9.18 -15.55 -19.87
N ALA A 545 9.59 -16.08 -21.01
CA ALA A 545 9.48 -17.51 -21.31
C ALA A 545 10.72 -18.27 -20.82
N GLN A 546 10.56 -19.16 -19.85
CA GLN A 546 11.61 -20.08 -19.44
C GLN A 546 11.71 -21.25 -20.41
N LEU A 547 12.81 -21.29 -21.15
CA LEU A 547 13.15 -22.33 -22.12
C LEU A 547 13.93 -23.45 -21.44
N SER A 548 13.55 -24.69 -21.74
CA SER A 548 14.02 -25.86 -21.03
C SER A 548 14.16 -27.08 -21.93
N HIS A 549 14.88 -28.09 -21.43
CA HIS A 549 15.02 -29.40 -22.04
C HIS A 549 15.23 -30.42 -20.91
N ALA A 550 14.42 -31.48 -20.83
CA ALA A 550 14.46 -32.40 -19.70
C ALA A 550 15.74 -33.28 -19.66
N GLY A 551 16.26 -33.65 -20.83
CA GLY A 551 17.47 -34.45 -20.92
C GLY A 551 17.29 -35.80 -20.23
N ARG A 552 18.21 -36.17 -19.31
CA ARG A 552 18.10 -37.44 -18.55
C ARG A 552 16.86 -37.58 -17.65
N GLN A 553 16.10 -36.50 -17.44
CA GLN A 553 14.88 -36.54 -16.63
C GLN A 553 13.64 -36.95 -17.45
N THR A 554 13.78 -37.19 -18.75
CA THR A 554 12.66 -37.62 -19.59
C THR A 554 12.14 -39.01 -19.16
N PRO A 555 10.83 -39.13 -18.84
CA PRO A 555 10.22 -40.42 -18.53
C PRO A 555 10.30 -41.41 -19.69
N ILE A 556 10.48 -42.69 -19.36
CA ILE A 556 10.47 -43.77 -20.36
C ILE A 556 9.18 -43.81 -21.17
N ALA A 557 8.05 -43.45 -20.53
CA ALA A 557 6.74 -43.35 -21.16
C ALA A 557 6.59 -42.23 -22.20
N ILE A 558 7.54 -41.29 -22.26
CA ILE A 558 7.57 -40.19 -23.23
C ILE A 558 8.55 -40.50 -24.35
N ASN A 559 9.74 -40.98 -23.97
CA ASN A 559 10.78 -41.38 -24.91
C ASN A 559 11.67 -42.43 -24.23
N GLU A 560 11.78 -43.60 -24.84
CA GLU A 560 12.61 -44.71 -24.34
C GLU A 560 14.11 -44.44 -24.49
N HIS A 561 14.47 -43.51 -25.38
CA HIS A 561 15.85 -43.17 -25.73
C HIS A 561 16.06 -41.64 -25.74
N PRO A 562 15.93 -40.97 -24.58
CA PRO A 562 16.09 -39.53 -24.50
C PRO A 562 17.56 -39.13 -24.68
N TYR A 563 17.83 -37.89 -25.07
CA TYR A 563 19.20 -37.41 -25.21
C TYR A 563 19.67 -36.64 -23.99
N SER A 564 20.97 -36.73 -23.65
CA SER A 564 21.59 -35.95 -22.57
C SER A 564 23.06 -35.63 -22.88
N CYS A 565 23.70 -34.88 -21.99
CA CYS A 565 25.14 -34.60 -22.08
C CYS A 565 26.01 -35.87 -21.92
N SER A 566 25.54 -36.89 -21.21
CA SER A 566 26.23 -38.17 -20.96
C SER A 566 25.23 -39.28 -20.63
N GLU A 567 25.71 -40.52 -20.60
CA GLU A 567 24.90 -41.72 -20.41
C GLU A 567 24.60 -42.00 -18.92
N VAL A 568 24.09 -40.99 -18.20
CA VAL A 568 23.82 -41.07 -16.76
C VAL A 568 22.31 -41.01 -16.54
N GLN A 569 21.69 -42.12 -16.14
CA GLN A 569 20.24 -42.22 -15.93
C GLN A 569 19.78 -41.51 -14.66
N SER A 570 18.68 -40.75 -14.72
CA SER A 570 18.09 -40.11 -13.54
C SER A 570 17.40 -41.10 -12.60
N ASN A 571 17.64 -40.94 -11.30
CA ASN A 571 16.89 -41.64 -10.25
C ASN A 571 15.79 -40.70 -9.75
N SER A 572 14.60 -40.80 -10.33
CA SER A 572 13.42 -40.00 -10.00
C SER A 572 12.26 -40.90 -9.56
N PHE A 573 11.24 -40.31 -8.93
CA PHE A 573 9.98 -41.01 -8.60
C PHE A 573 9.26 -41.53 -9.86
N VAL A 574 9.38 -40.78 -10.97
CA VAL A 574 8.96 -41.26 -12.30
C VAL A 574 10.11 -42.02 -12.94
N LYS A 575 9.83 -43.17 -13.55
CA LYS A 575 10.83 -44.01 -14.22
C LYS A 575 11.39 -43.28 -15.45
N CYS A 576 12.58 -42.69 -15.32
CA CYS A 576 13.29 -42.04 -16.42
C CYS A 576 14.03 -43.06 -17.29
N ALA A 577 14.07 -42.83 -18.60
CA ALA A 577 14.84 -43.65 -19.52
C ALA A 577 16.36 -43.40 -19.40
N LYS A 578 17.16 -44.40 -19.79
CA LYS A 578 18.61 -44.26 -19.87
C LYS A 578 18.95 -43.39 -21.09
N PRO A 579 19.65 -42.25 -20.93
CA PRO A 579 19.81 -41.31 -22.02
C PRO A 579 20.96 -41.68 -22.96
N ILE A 580 20.84 -41.29 -24.23
CA ILE A 580 21.90 -41.32 -25.23
C ILE A 580 22.72 -40.02 -25.14
N PRO A 581 24.06 -40.07 -25.01
CA PRO A 581 24.89 -38.88 -25.08
C PRO A 581 24.79 -38.20 -26.45
N PHE A 582 24.60 -36.88 -26.48
CA PHE A 582 24.71 -36.11 -27.72
C PHE A 582 26.11 -36.26 -28.33
N ALA A 583 26.17 -36.53 -29.64
CA ALA A 583 27.40 -36.35 -30.41
C ALA A 583 27.79 -34.86 -30.47
N LEU A 584 29.07 -34.56 -30.73
CA LEU A 584 29.57 -33.18 -30.65
C LEU A 584 28.89 -32.24 -31.65
N ASP A 585 28.63 -32.73 -32.86
CA ASP A 585 27.90 -32.05 -33.93
C ASP A 585 26.41 -31.90 -33.58
N GLN A 586 25.79 -32.91 -32.98
CA GLN A 586 24.40 -32.86 -32.52
C GLN A 586 24.15 -31.79 -31.45
N ILE A 587 25.14 -31.45 -30.61
CA ILE A 587 24.97 -30.36 -29.62
C ILE A 587 24.61 -29.03 -30.31
N LYS A 588 25.14 -28.78 -31.50
CA LYS A 588 24.82 -27.56 -32.25
C LYS A 588 23.36 -27.57 -32.71
N THR A 589 22.92 -28.64 -33.37
CA THR A 589 21.60 -28.72 -34.01
C THR A 589 20.47 -29.05 -33.03
N GLU A 590 20.71 -29.95 -32.09
CA GLU A 590 19.71 -30.49 -31.16
C GLU A 590 19.69 -29.81 -29.80
N VAL A 591 20.65 -28.94 -29.49
CA VAL A 591 20.62 -28.14 -28.26
C VAL A 591 20.63 -26.66 -28.61
N ILE A 592 21.75 -26.14 -29.14
CA ILE A 592 21.93 -24.70 -29.35
C ILE A 592 20.85 -24.14 -30.28
N ASP A 593 20.65 -24.74 -31.45
CA ASP A 593 19.69 -24.23 -32.44
C ASP A 593 18.24 -24.34 -32.01
N ARG A 594 17.89 -25.32 -31.15
CA ARG A 594 16.55 -25.44 -30.57
C ARG A 594 16.27 -24.30 -29.58
N PHE A 595 17.21 -24.01 -28.68
CA PHE A 595 17.09 -22.87 -27.77
C PHE A 595 17.04 -21.53 -28.53
N VAL A 596 17.87 -21.36 -29.55
CA VAL A 596 17.87 -20.16 -30.40
C VAL A 596 16.55 -20.01 -31.13
N TYR A 597 16.03 -21.09 -31.72
CA TYR A 597 14.75 -21.06 -32.40
C TYR A 597 13.62 -20.70 -31.44
N ALA A 598 13.57 -21.31 -30.25
CA ALA A 598 12.54 -21.01 -29.27
C ALA A 598 12.62 -19.55 -28.75
N ALA A 599 13.83 -19.01 -28.59
CA ALA A 599 14.01 -17.61 -28.21
C ALA A 599 13.61 -16.64 -29.33
N LYS A 600 13.92 -16.99 -30.58
CA LYS A 600 13.46 -16.23 -31.76
C LYS A 600 11.94 -16.26 -31.86
N PHE A 601 11.33 -17.45 -31.70
CA PHE A 601 9.87 -17.58 -31.63
C PHE A 601 9.30 -16.71 -30.52
N ALA A 602 9.91 -16.70 -29.32
CA ALA A 602 9.51 -15.86 -28.18
C ALA A 602 9.80 -14.35 -28.38
N HIS A 603 10.34 -13.93 -29.54
CA HIS A 603 10.51 -12.53 -29.92
C HIS A 603 9.71 -12.13 -31.18
N ASP A 604 9.71 -12.98 -32.21
CA ASP A 604 9.34 -12.66 -33.60
C ASP A 604 7.81 -12.71 -33.85
N THR A 605 7.23 -11.52 -34.06
CA THR A 605 5.78 -11.27 -34.17
C THR A 605 5.33 -10.91 -35.58
N GLY A 606 5.11 -11.91 -36.43
CA GLY A 606 4.10 -11.72 -37.46
C GLY A 606 2.78 -11.22 -36.82
N LEU A 607 2.32 -10.04 -37.24
CA LEU A 607 0.95 -9.48 -37.10
C LEU A 607 0.31 -9.33 -35.68
N LEU A 608 0.98 -9.65 -34.56
CA LEU A 608 0.39 -9.60 -33.21
C LEU A 608 1.20 -8.73 -32.23
N ILE A 609 0.50 -8.06 -31.29
CA ILE A 609 1.00 -6.89 -30.52
C ILE A 609 1.58 -7.26 -29.13
N ASP A 610 1.25 -8.42 -28.54
CA ASP A 610 1.52 -8.70 -27.11
C ASP A 610 2.36 -9.96 -26.83
N TRP A 611 3.65 -9.90 -27.16
CA TRP A 611 4.57 -11.04 -27.05
C TRP A 611 5.49 -10.97 -25.82
N PHE A 612 6.29 -12.02 -25.56
CA PHE A 612 7.18 -12.08 -24.39
C PHE A 612 8.19 -10.93 -24.36
N ASP A 613 8.52 -10.45 -23.16
CA ASP A 613 9.54 -9.43 -22.96
C ASP A 613 10.97 -10.00 -22.92
N GLY A 614 11.09 -11.32 -22.82
CA GLY A 614 12.35 -12.03 -22.86
C GLY A 614 12.23 -13.53 -22.67
N VAL A 615 13.40 -14.17 -22.56
CA VAL A 615 13.54 -15.59 -22.24
C VAL A 615 14.45 -15.81 -21.04
N GLU A 616 14.23 -16.92 -20.35
CA GLU A 616 15.11 -17.42 -19.30
C GLU A 616 15.60 -18.83 -19.68
N LEU A 617 16.92 -19.05 -19.66
CA LEU A 617 17.49 -20.38 -19.89
C LEU A 617 17.44 -21.22 -18.61
N HIS A 618 16.78 -22.38 -18.67
CA HIS A 618 16.70 -23.27 -17.53
C HIS A 618 17.99 -24.12 -17.37
N ALA A 619 18.92 -23.63 -16.54
CA ALA A 619 20.16 -24.30 -16.17
C ALA A 619 20.18 -24.74 -14.68
N ALA A 620 19.04 -25.27 -14.22
CA ALA A 620 18.77 -25.62 -12.84
C ALA A 620 17.95 -26.93 -12.75
N HIS A 621 17.68 -27.39 -11.54
CA HIS A 621 16.81 -28.54 -11.20
C HIS A 621 17.15 -29.87 -11.91
N GLY A 622 18.38 -30.01 -12.42
CA GLY A 622 18.78 -31.22 -13.14
C GLY A 622 18.29 -31.30 -14.58
N HIS A 623 17.73 -30.23 -15.17
CA HIS A 623 17.45 -30.14 -16.62
C HIS A 623 18.74 -30.10 -17.45
N LEU A 624 18.65 -30.26 -18.77
CA LEU A 624 19.79 -30.52 -19.66
C LEU A 624 20.96 -29.55 -19.45
N LEU A 625 20.72 -28.24 -19.41
CA LEU A 625 21.80 -27.26 -19.21
C LEU A 625 22.46 -27.40 -17.82
N SER A 626 21.67 -27.73 -16.78
CA SER A 626 22.21 -28.09 -15.46
C SER A 626 23.04 -29.37 -15.52
N GLN A 627 22.65 -30.32 -16.38
CA GLN A 627 23.39 -31.57 -16.57
C GLN A 627 24.77 -31.28 -17.18
N PHE A 628 24.87 -30.37 -18.16
CA PHE A 628 26.18 -29.94 -18.68
C PHE A 628 27.06 -29.27 -17.60
N ILE A 629 26.48 -28.48 -16.69
CA ILE A 629 27.27 -27.79 -15.65
C ILE A 629 27.82 -28.77 -14.61
N SER A 630 27.04 -29.78 -14.21
CA SER A 630 27.39 -30.63 -13.07
C SER A 630 28.37 -31.74 -13.45
N PRO A 631 29.49 -31.91 -12.73
CA PRO A 631 30.43 -33.02 -12.96
C PRO A 631 29.84 -34.40 -12.63
N ILE A 632 28.76 -34.45 -11.86
CA ILE A 632 28.07 -35.70 -11.52
C ILE A 632 27.42 -36.28 -12.76
N THR A 633 26.87 -35.43 -13.61
CA THR A 633 26.05 -35.82 -14.74
C THR A 633 26.78 -35.66 -16.07
N ASN A 634 27.67 -34.67 -16.20
CA ASN A 634 28.53 -34.49 -17.37
C ASN A 634 29.85 -35.24 -17.22
N LYS A 635 29.99 -36.33 -17.97
CA LYS A 635 31.19 -37.18 -18.06
C LYS A 635 31.95 -37.01 -19.37
N ARG A 636 31.66 -35.94 -20.13
CA ARG A 636 32.30 -35.68 -21.42
C ARG A 636 33.77 -35.34 -21.25
N THR A 637 34.55 -35.67 -22.28
CA THR A 637 35.98 -35.35 -22.40
C THR A 637 36.27 -34.35 -23.53
N ASP A 638 35.24 -33.89 -24.25
CA ASP A 638 35.34 -32.90 -25.30
C ASP A 638 35.24 -31.46 -24.77
N LYS A 639 35.07 -30.47 -25.68
CA LYS A 639 35.02 -29.04 -25.33
C LYS A 639 33.85 -28.64 -24.41
N TYR A 640 32.88 -29.52 -24.17
CA TYR A 640 31.75 -29.28 -23.26
C TYR A 640 31.86 -30.06 -21.95
N GLY A 641 32.95 -30.78 -21.71
CA GLY A 641 33.19 -31.58 -20.51
C GLY A 641 34.46 -31.21 -19.74
N GLY A 642 34.67 -31.87 -18.59
CA GLY A 642 35.85 -31.67 -17.76
C GLY A 642 35.80 -30.37 -16.94
N PRO A 643 36.76 -29.43 -17.09
CA PRO A 643 36.83 -28.21 -16.29
C PRO A 643 35.55 -27.36 -16.35
N LEU A 644 35.25 -26.63 -15.27
CA LEU A 644 34.03 -25.81 -15.15
C LEU A 644 33.81 -24.86 -16.34
N LYS A 645 34.88 -24.23 -16.86
CA LYS A 645 34.82 -23.34 -18.04
C LYS A 645 34.21 -24.02 -19.27
N ASN A 646 34.53 -25.29 -19.49
CA ASN A 646 33.99 -26.07 -20.60
C ASN A 646 32.54 -26.47 -20.32
N ARG A 647 32.26 -26.91 -19.09
CA ARG A 647 30.91 -27.32 -18.64
C ARG A 647 29.87 -26.19 -18.74
N VAL A 648 30.27 -24.94 -18.49
CA VAL A 648 29.38 -23.75 -18.66
C VAL A 648 29.43 -23.15 -20.06
N GLY A 649 30.37 -23.59 -20.91
CA GLY A 649 30.64 -23.00 -22.22
C GLY A 649 29.43 -23.02 -23.15
N ILE A 650 28.65 -24.10 -23.12
CA ILE A 650 27.43 -24.26 -23.93
C ILE A 650 26.39 -23.17 -23.64
N ILE A 651 26.23 -22.75 -22.39
CA ILE A 651 25.27 -21.70 -22.00
C ILE A 651 25.70 -20.36 -22.60
N GLY A 652 27.01 -20.06 -22.54
CA GLY A 652 27.56 -18.88 -23.19
C GLY A 652 27.40 -18.91 -24.71
N GLU A 653 27.53 -20.07 -25.35
CA GLU A 653 27.27 -20.24 -26.79
C GLU A 653 25.79 -19.97 -27.13
N ILE A 654 24.85 -20.52 -26.35
CA ILE A 654 23.40 -20.29 -26.53
C ILE A 654 23.07 -18.80 -26.37
N ILE A 655 23.53 -18.15 -25.31
CA ILE A 655 23.25 -16.72 -25.06
C ILE A 655 23.78 -15.85 -26.21
N ARG A 656 25.02 -16.10 -26.66
CA ARG A 656 25.58 -15.37 -27.79
C ARG A 656 24.79 -15.60 -29.08
N ALA A 657 24.28 -16.81 -29.30
CA ALA A 657 23.48 -17.13 -30.47
C ALA A 657 22.08 -16.45 -30.40
N ILE A 658 21.40 -16.49 -29.25
CA ILE A 658 20.14 -15.79 -29.03
C ILE A 658 20.31 -14.28 -29.24
N ARG A 659 21.41 -13.70 -28.74
CA ARG A 659 21.71 -12.27 -28.87
C ARG A 659 21.98 -11.81 -30.32
N LYS A 660 22.30 -12.73 -31.23
CA LYS A 660 22.41 -12.42 -32.66
C LYS A 660 21.04 -12.35 -33.35
N GLU A 661 20.03 -13.03 -32.80
CA GLU A 661 18.69 -13.17 -33.39
C GLU A 661 17.63 -12.32 -32.67
N THR A 662 17.99 -11.60 -31.60
CA THR A 662 17.05 -10.82 -30.78
C THR A 662 17.61 -9.43 -30.47
N PRO A 663 16.75 -8.40 -30.33
CA PRO A 663 17.19 -7.04 -30.07
C PRO A 663 17.74 -6.88 -28.64
N ASN A 664 18.53 -5.82 -28.43
CA ASN A 664 19.16 -5.53 -27.15
C ASN A 664 18.16 -5.32 -25.99
N ASN A 665 16.94 -4.85 -26.28
CA ASN A 665 15.88 -4.65 -25.29
C ASN A 665 15.09 -5.93 -24.94
N PHE A 666 15.40 -7.06 -25.58
CA PHE A 666 14.86 -8.37 -25.24
C PHE A 666 15.61 -8.95 -24.04
N ILE A 667 14.91 -9.35 -22.98
CA ILE A 667 15.55 -9.88 -21.77
C ILE A 667 16.06 -11.30 -22.06
N VAL A 668 17.31 -11.62 -21.66
CA VAL A 668 17.85 -12.98 -21.68
C VAL A 668 18.42 -13.24 -20.29
N GLY A 669 17.71 -14.07 -19.53
CA GLY A 669 18.06 -14.49 -18.18
C GLY A 669 18.53 -15.95 -18.13
N ILE A 670 18.98 -16.37 -16.96
CA ILE A 670 19.39 -17.75 -16.68
C ILE A 670 18.88 -18.12 -15.29
N LYS A 671 18.21 -19.26 -15.16
CA LYS A 671 17.91 -19.87 -13.87
C LYS A 671 18.96 -20.92 -13.54
N LYS A 672 19.65 -20.77 -12.40
CA LYS A 672 20.72 -21.68 -11.97
C LYS A 672 20.54 -22.15 -10.53
N ASN A 673 20.96 -23.39 -10.25
CA ASN A 673 21.10 -23.89 -8.88
C ASN A 673 22.21 -23.13 -8.14
N SER A 674 22.00 -22.84 -6.86
CA SER A 674 23.04 -22.35 -5.95
C SER A 674 24.05 -23.44 -5.58
N VAL A 675 23.59 -24.68 -5.38
CA VAL A 675 24.42 -25.89 -5.14
C VAL A 675 23.70 -27.14 -5.66
N ASP A 676 24.45 -28.24 -5.85
CA ASP A 676 23.89 -29.55 -6.25
C ASP A 676 23.47 -30.45 -5.06
N PHE A 677 23.82 -30.08 -3.82
CA PHE A 677 23.56 -30.85 -2.58
C PHE A 677 24.04 -32.31 -2.58
N GLN A 678 24.98 -32.67 -3.46
CA GLN A 678 25.58 -34.00 -3.55
C GLN A 678 27.11 -33.94 -3.42
N PRO A 679 27.75 -34.94 -2.80
CA PRO A 679 29.22 -35.06 -2.78
C PRO A 679 29.80 -35.00 -4.20
N ASN A 680 30.85 -34.20 -4.41
CA ASN A 680 31.49 -33.97 -5.70
C ASN A 680 30.61 -33.28 -6.76
N GLY A 681 29.48 -32.68 -6.36
CA GLY A 681 28.67 -31.81 -7.22
C GLY A 681 29.14 -30.36 -7.21
N VAL A 682 28.42 -29.50 -7.94
CA VAL A 682 28.72 -28.06 -8.00
C VAL A 682 28.51 -27.42 -6.62
N ASN A 683 29.55 -26.75 -6.12
CA ASN A 683 29.53 -26.02 -4.85
C ASN A 683 29.35 -24.50 -5.05
N ASN A 684 29.14 -23.77 -3.94
CA ASN A 684 28.91 -22.31 -3.97
C ASN A 684 30.05 -21.52 -4.64
N ASP A 685 31.31 -21.96 -4.54
CA ASP A 685 32.44 -21.25 -5.12
C ASP A 685 32.55 -21.49 -6.62
N GLU A 686 32.30 -22.72 -7.08
CA GLU A 686 32.13 -23.02 -8.51
C GLU A 686 30.96 -22.23 -9.11
N VAL A 687 29.87 -22.02 -8.37
CA VAL A 687 28.76 -21.16 -8.82
C VAL A 687 29.20 -19.72 -9.04
N LYS A 688 29.94 -19.12 -8.11
CA LYS A 688 30.47 -17.75 -8.26
C LYS A 688 31.41 -17.64 -9.47
N VAL A 689 32.26 -18.64 -9.68
CA VAL A 689 33.17 -18.69 -10.82
C VAL A 689 32.40 -18.86 -12.14
N ALA A 690 31.40 -19.76 -12.19
CA ALA A 690 30.54 -19.94 -13.35
C ALA A 690 29.82 -18.64 -13.72
N CYS A 691 29.25 -17.95 -12.74
CA CYS A 691 28.66 -16.63 -12.89
C CYS A 691 29.66 -15.61 -13.48
N SER A 692 30.88 -15.58 -12.97
CA SER A 692 31.94 -14.70 -13.48
C SER A 692 32.35 -15.03 -14.92
N ILE A 693 32.35 -16.31 -15.30
CA ILE A 693 32.66 -16.78 -16.67
C ILE A 693 31.54 -16.40 -17.64
N LEU A 694 30.28 -16.51 -17.21
CA LEU A 694 29.13 -16.11 -18.03
C LEU A 694 29.03 -14.59 -18.18
N GLU A 695 29.59 -13.81 -17.26
CA GLU A 695 29.44 -12.35 -17.22
C GLU A 695 30.70 -11.51 -17.52
N VAL A 696 31.90 -12.11 -17.60
CA VAL A 696 33.22 -11.47 -17.74
C VAL A 696 33.25 -9.94 -17.47
N ARG A 697 33.11 -9.60 -16.18
CA ARG A 697 33.76 -8.51 -15.40
C ARG A 697 33.23 -7.06 -15.31
N PRO A 698 32.06 -6.64 -15.86
CA PRO A 698 31.33 -5.53 -15.21
C PRO A 698 29.81 -5.73 -15.01
N ALA A 699 29.23 -6.86 -15.41
CA ALA A 699 27.77 -6.99 -15.54
C ALA A 699 26.98 -7.21 -14.22
N PHE A 700 27.55 -7.81 -13.18
CA PHE A 700 26.83 -8.08 -11.92
C PHE A 700 26.22 -6.83 -11.25
N LYS A 701 26.79 -5.64 -11.46
CA LYS A 701 26.20 -4.39 -10.94
C LYS A 701 24.93 -3.95 -11.70
N LYS A 702 24.66 -4.53 -12.88
CA LYS A 702 23.53 -4.19 -13.77
C LYS A 702 22.57 -5.37 -14.00
N THR A 703 22.92 -6.59 -13.59
CA THR A 703 22.06 -7.78 -13.71
C THR A 703 21.02 -7.78 -12.58
N ALA A 704 19.72 -7.86 -12.94
CA ALA A 704 18.66 -8.05 -11.95
C ALA A 704 18.67 -9.49 -11.44
N VAL A 705 18.81 -9.67 -10.13
CA VAL A 705 18.84 -10.97 -9.45
C VAL A 705 17.53 -11.19 -8.71
N TYR A 706 16.90 -12.34 -8.96
CA TYR A 706 15.74 -12.82 -8.20
C TYR A 706 16.12 -14.12 -7.47
N VAL A 707 15.84 -14.19 -6.18
CA VAL A 707 16.03 -15.41 -5.38
C VAL A 707 14.68 -16.09 -5.21
N THR A 708 14.63 -17.37 -5.55
CA THR A 708 13.40 -18.18 -5.52
C THR A 708 13.54 -19.31 -4.52
N GLY A 709 12.48 -19.60 -3.75
CA GLY A 709 12.45 -20.72 -2.80
C GLY A 709 12.55 -20.26 -1.33
N GLY A 710 11.73 -20.87 -0.47
CA GLY A 710 11.76 -20.64 0.98
C GLY A 710 11.04 -19.38 1.50
N PHE A 711 10.80 -18.36 0.66
CA PHE A 711 10.10 -17.16 1.12
C PHE A 711 8.61 -17.43 1.42
N ARG A 712 8.23 -17.11 2.67
CA ARG A 712 6.88 -17.32 3.21
C ARG A 712 6.36 -16.13 4.03
N THR A 713 7.24 -15.26 4.53
CA THR A 713 6.88 -14.09 5.33
C THR A 713 7.41 -12.80 4.71
N VAL A 714 6.68 -11.71 4.88
CA VAL A 714 7.07 -10.38 4.38
C VAL A 714 8.39 -9.94 5.01
N ALA A 715 8.60 -10.19 6.30
CA ALA A 715 9.85 -9.87 6.98
C ALA A 715 11.08 -10.54 6.34
N ALA A 716 10.99 -11.82 5.97
CA ALA A 716 12.08 -12.53 5.30
C ALA A 716 12.35 -11.96 3.90
N MET A 717 11.30 -11.64 3.16
CA MET A 717 11.39 -11.03 1.82
C MET A 717 12.06 -9.66 1.89
N VAL A 718 11.59 -8.78 2.79
CA VAL A 718 12.13 -7.43 3.01
C VAL A 718 13.59 -7.50 3.44
N LYS A 719 13.95 -8.41 4.36
CA LYS A 719 15.34 -8.61 4.79
C LYS A 719 16.25 -9.02 3.63
N ALA A 720 15.80 -9.92 2.75
CA ALA A 720 16.58 -10.34 1.60
C ALA A 720 16.83 -9.19 0.60
N VAL A 721 15.83 -8.36 0.34
CA VAL A 721 15.98 -7.18 -0.55
C VAL A 721 16.84 -6.10 0.11
N ASN A 722 16.57 -5.73 1.36
CA ASN A 722 17.32 -4.65 2.04
C ASN A 722 18.78 -5.00 2.32
N SER A 723 19.10 -6.27 2.55
CA SER A 723 20.50 -6.71 2.70
C SER A 723 21.29 -6.67 1.38
N GLY A 724 20.62 -6.43 0.25
CA GLY A 724 21.24 -6.49 -1.07
C GLY A 724 21.52 -7.92 -1.55
N ALA A 725 21.02 -8.95 -0.85
CA ALA A 725 21.19 -10.35 -1.25
C ALA A 725 20.46 -10.68 -2.55
N THR A 726 19.42 -9.92 -2.88
CA THR A 726 18.64 -10.04 -4.12
C THR A 726 17.99 -8.72 -4.49
N ASN A 727 17.68 -8.50 -5.77
CA ASN A 727 16.86 -7.37 -6.20
C ASN A 727 15.36 -7.68 -6.04
N GLY A 728 14.96 -8.94 -6.27
CA GLY A 728 13.58 -9.37 -6.17
C GLY A 728 13.38 -10.76 -5.60
N ILE A 729 12.11 -11.11 -5.38
CA ILE A 729 11.66 -12.33 -4.68
C ILE A 729 10.83 -13.17 -5.64
N GLY A 730 11.26 -14.43 -5.84
CA GLY A 730 10.49 -15.40 -6.61
C GLY A 730 9.52 -16.19 -5.74
N LEU A 731 8.23 -16.14 -6.09
CA LEU A 731 7.17 -16.95 -5.50
C LEU A 731 6.73 -18.06 -6.47
N ALA A 732 6.50 -19.25 -5.92
CA ALA A 732 6.03 -20.43 -6.66
C ALA A 732 4.78 -21.00 -5.95
N ARG A 733 4.96 -22.01 -5.10
CA ARG A 733 3.90 -22.66 -4.31
C ARG A 733 2.92 -21.70 -3.61
N PRO A 734 3.34 -20.59 -2.95
CA PRO A 734 2.39 -19.64 -2.38
C PRO A 734 1.46 -18.99 -3.41
N ALA A 735 1.94 -18.77 -4.63
CA ALA A 735 1.18 -18.15 -5.71
C ALA A 735 0.16 -19.11 -6.36
N THR A 736 0.22 -20.42 -6.10
CA THR A 736 -0.85 -21.35 -6.51
C THR A 736 -2.02 -21.34 -5.54
N ALA A 737 -1.73 -21.20 -4.24
CA ALA A 737 -2.76 -21.05 -3.23
C ALA A 737 -3.42 -19.66 -3.32
N GLU A 738 -2.61 -18.63 -3.58
CA GLU A 738 -3.05 -17.24 -3.54
C GLU A 738 -2.41 -16.42 -4.68
N PRO A 739 -3.03 -16.40 -5.87
CA PRO A 739 -2.47 -15.72 -7.05
C PRO A 739 -2.24 -14.22 -6.88
N ASP A 740 -3.00 -13.56 -6.00
CA ASP A 740 -2.91 -12.13 -5.65
C ASP A 740 -2.07 -11.84 -4.39
N LEU A 741 -1.28 -12.82 -3.90
CA LEU A 741 -0.43 -12.64 -2.72
C LEU A 741 0.47 -11.38 -2.80
N PRO A 742 1.11 -11.03 -3.94
CA PRO A 742 1.84 -9.77 -4.06
C PRO A 742 0.99 -8.53 -3.79
N LEU A 743 -0.24 -8.45 -4.35
CA LEU A 743 -1.14 -7.32 -4.09
C LEU A 743 -1.49 -7.22 -2.60
N LYS A 744 -1.84 -8.35 -1.98
CA LYS A 744 -2.17 -8.41 -0.54
C LYS A 744 -1.00 -7.99 0.34
N ILE A 745 0.23 -8.39 0.00
CA ILE A 745 1.44 -7.96 0.71
C ILE A 745 1.68 -6.45 0.53
N LEU A 746 1.62 -5.95 -0.71
CA LEU A 746 1.89 -4.53 -1.02
C LEU A 746 0.85 -3.59 -0.41
N ALA A 747 -0.41 -4.04 -0.32
CA ALA A 747 -1.48 -3.33 0.35
C ALA A 747 -1.41 -3.42 1.89
N GLY A 748 -0.51 -4.24 2.45
CA GLY A 748 -0.39 -4.50 3.88
C GLY A 748 -1.51 -5.38 4.47
N CYS A 749 -2.30 -6.04 3.63
CA CYS A 749 -3.41 -6.91 4.03
C CYS A 749 -2.94 -8.23 4.68
N CYS A 750 -1.74 -8.71 4.35
CA CYS A 750 -1.17 -9.90 4.96
C CYS A 750 0.35 -9.78 5.16
N LEU A 751 0.86 -10.52 6.14
CA LEU A 751 2.30 -10.54 6.49
C LEU A 751 3.00 -11.84 6.06
N SER A 752 2.25 -12.78 5.48
CA SER A 752 2.75 -14.09 5.08
C SER A 752 1.87 -14.77 4.03
N ALA A 753 2.41 -15.82 3.43
CA ALA A 753 1.65 -16.82 2.70
C ALA A 753 0.68 -17.58 3.63
N ALA A 754 -0.27 -18.31 3.01
CA ALA A 754 -1.17 -19.24 3.69
C ALA A 754 -0.39 -20.31 4.47
N ASP A 755 -0.86 -20.64 5.67
CA ASP A 755 -0.33 -21.74 6.48
C ASP A 755 -0.93 -23.07 6.04
N THR A 756 -0.50 -23.56 4.87
CA THR A 756 -0.98 -24.84 4.34
C THR A 756 -0.61 -25.97 5.31
N LYS A 757 -1.60 -26.74 5.78
CA LYS A 757 -1.40 -27.84 6.74
C LYS A 757 -0.80 -29.10 6.10
N VAL A 758 0.06 -28.92 5.10
CA VAL A 758 0.83 -29.94 4.39
C VAL A 758 2.31 -29.72 4.71
N ASN A 759 3.07 -30.80 4.92
CA ASN A 759 4.48 -30.71 5.24
C ASN A 759 5.25 -30.00 4.10
N PRO A 760 5.87 -28.82 4.34
CA PRO A 760 6.55 -28.07 3.28
C PRO A 760 7.81 -28.76 2.74
N GLU A 761 8.37 -29.71 3.51
CA GLU A 761 9.55 -30.52 3.15
C GLU A 761 9.18 -31.77 2.31
N ASP A 762 7.90 -32.13 2.26
CA ASP A 762 7.43 -33.19 1.36
C ASP A 762 7.27 -32.62 -0.06
N PHE A 763 8.32 -32.79 -0.86
CA PHE A 763 8.34 -32.30 -2.23
C PHE A 763 7.21 -32.90 -3.07
N THR A 764 6.97 -34.21 -2.97
CA THR A 764 5.94 -34.91 -3.75
C THR A 764 4.55 -34.37 -3.41
N MET A 765 4.23 -34.26 -2.12
CA MET A 765 2.94 -33.72 -1.70
C MET A 765 2.77 -32.26 -2.10
N THR A 766 3.77 -31.41 -1.88
CA THR A 766 3.66 -29.99 -2.25
C THR A 766 3.63 -29.77 -3.76
N PHE A 767 4.22 -30.67 -4.55
CA PHE A 767 4.08 -30.69 -6.01
C PHE A 767 2.63 -31.04 -6.43
N LEU A 768 2.03 -32.07 -5.82
CA LEU A 768 0.64 -32.44 -6.10
C LEU A 768 -0.33 -31.31 -5.71
N VAL A 769 -0.10 -30.63 -4.58
CA VAL A 769 -0.88 -29.46 -4.16
C VAL A 769 -0.84 -28.37 -5.24
N SER A 770 0.36 -27.95 -5.66
CA SER A 770 0.49 -26.86 -6.63
C SER A 770 -0.08 -27.21 -8.01
N THR A 771 0.07 -28.45 -8.47
CA THR A 771 -0.51 -28.90 -9.74
C THR A 771 -2.04 -28.99 -9.67
N ALA A 772 -2.60 -29.48 -8.56
CA ALA A 772 -4.04 -29.48 -8.34
C ALA A 772 -4.62 -28.05 -8.30
N GLN A 773 -4.00 -27.14 -7.54
CA GLN A 773 -4.41 -25.74 -7.46
C GLN A 773 -4.31 -25.03 -8.82
N MET A 774 -3.26 -25.28 -9.62
CA MET A 774 -3.20 -24.78 -11.00
C MET A 774 -4.32 -25.36 -11.88
N GLY A 775 -4.65 -26.64 -11.72
CA GLY A 775 -5.79 -27.24 -12.40
C GLY A 775 -7.11 -26.54 -12.04
N GLN A 776 -7.29 -26.17 -10.77
CA GLN A 776 -8.46 -25.42 -10.31
C GLN A 776 -8.48 -23.98 -10.83
N MET A 777 -7.33 -23.29 -10.79
CA MET A 777 -7.13 -21.98 -11.42
C MET A 777 -7.49 -21.99 -12.92
N GLY A 778 -7.23 -23.10 -13.61
CA GLY A 778 -7.50 -23.25 -15.04
C GLY A 778 -8.97 -23.29 -15.43
N LYS A 779 -9.88 -23.59 -14.48
CA LYS A 779 -11.30 -23.86 -14.81
C LYS A 779 -12.06 -22.68 -15.39
N LEU A 780 -11.87 -21.48 -14.84
CA LEU A 780 -12.61 -20.28 -15.24
C LEU A 780 -11.67 -19.07 -15.39
N PRO A 781 -11.90 -18.17 -16.35
CA PRO A 781 -11.15 -16.91 -16.44
C PRO A 781 -11.56 -15.95 -15.32
N THR A 782 -10.69 -15.00 -14.98
CA THR A 782 -10.90 -14.01 -13.92
C THR A 782 -12.16 -13.18 -14.14
N SER A 783 -12.54 -12.92 -15.41
CA SER A 783 -13.77 -12.21 -15.79
C SER A 783 -15.07 -12.91 -15.37
N LYS A 784 -15.00 -14.16 -14.88
CA LYS A 784 -16.13 -14.95 -14.37
C LYS A 784 -16.07 -15.18 -12.86
N LEU A 785 -15.06 -14.64 -12.18
CA LEU A 785 -14.83 -14.85 -10.75
C LEU A 785 -15.08 -13.57 -9.97
N THR A 786 -15.47 -13.72 -8.71
CA THR A 786 -15.59 -12.62 -7.73
C THR A 786 -14.21 -12.13 -7.28
N ASN A 787 -13.23 -13.03 -7.23
CA ASN A 787 -11.82 -12.73 -6.96
C ASN A 787 -10.91 -13.84 -7.55
N VAL A 788 -9.60 -13.59 -7.69
CA VAL A 788 -8.67 -14.53 -8.35
C VAL A 788 -8.41 -15.82 -7.55
N CYS A 789 -8.75 -15.88 -6.26
CA CYS A 789 -8.60 -17.07 -5.42
C CYS A 789 -9.85 -17.98 -5.44
N GLU A 790 -10.94 -17.53 -6.06
CA GLU A 790 -12.20 -18.28 -6.08
C GLU A 790 -12.03 -19.66 -6.76
N GLY A 791 -12.50 -20.71 -6.08
CA GLY A 791 -12.43 -22.09 -6.56
C GLY A 791 -11.09 -22.80 -6.31
N ILE A 792 -10.11 -22.13 -5.71
CA ILE A 792 -8.82 -22.74 -5.33
C ILE A 792 -8.95 -23.37 -3.94
N ALA A 793 -8.45 -24.60 -3.77
CA ALA A 793 -8.46 -25.29 -2.50
C ALA A 793 -7.67 -24.54 -1.42
N ASP A 794 -8.33 -24.27 -0.29
CA ASP A 794 -7.72 -23.68 0.89
C ASP A 794 -7.19 -24.77 1.83
N LEU A 795 -5.93 -25.15 1.62
CA LEU A 795 -5.28 -26.15 2.47
C LEU A 795 -4.77 -25.59 3.80
N SER A 796 -5.08 -24.33 4.14
CA SER A 796 -4.90 -23.84 5.51
C SER A 796 -6.00 -24.35 6.44
N ILE A 797 -7.14 -24.77 5.89
CA ILE A 797 -8.21 -25.46 6.61
C ILE A 797 -7.78 -26.92 6.87
N PRO A 798 -7.73 -27.38 8.14
CA PRO A 798 -7.25 -28.74 8.47
C PRO A 798 -8.01 -29.87 7.78
N ASP A 799 -9.34 -29.79 7.70
CA ASP A 799 -10.19 -30.83 7.09
C ASP A 799 -9.97 -30.93 5.58
N GLU A 800 -9.88 -29.78 4.92
CA GLU A 800 -9.55 -29.67 3.49
C GLU A 800 -8.17 -30.30 3.21
N ALA A 801 -7.16 -29.96 4.02
CA ALA A 801 -5.82 -30.51 3.92
C ALA A 801 -5.77 -32.03 4.19
N HIS A 802 -6.57 -32.53 5.13
CA HIS A 802 -6.66 -33.96 5.41
C HIS A 802 -7.27 -34.73 4.23
N ASN A 803 -8.39 -34.22 3.68
CA ASN A 803 -9.04 -34.81 2.52
C ASN A 803 -8.13 -34.81 1.28
N PHE A 804 -7.43 -33.70 1.04
CA PHE A 804 -6.43 -33.61 -0.03
C PHE A 804 -5.35 -34.69 0.10
N LYS A 805 -4.78 -34.88 1.30
CA LYS A 805 -3.74 -35.90 1.55
C LYS A 805 -4.22 -37.31 1.23
N LYS A 806 -5.47 -37.64 1.58
CA LYS A 806 -6.06 -38.95 1.29
C LYS A 806 -6.16 -39.18 -0.22
N LEU A 807 -6.72 -38.22 -0.96
CA LEU A 807 -6.83 -38.34 -2.42
C LEU A 807 -5.45 -38.40 -3.10
N ALA A 808 -4.50 -37.61 -2.63
CA ALA A 808 -3.14 -37.61 -3.15
C ALA A 808 -2.46 -38.97 -2.97
N ALA A 809 -2.69 -39.66 -1.86
CA ALA A 809 -2.16 -41.01 -1.63
C ALA A 809 -2.73 -42.03 -2.64
N ASP A 810 -4.03 -42.01 -2.88
CA ASP A 810 -4.69 -42.88 -3.88
C ASP A 810 -4.15 -42.60 -5.29
N TYR A 811 -4.00 -41.32 -5.64
CA TYR A 811 -3.44 -40.92 -6.94
C TYR A 811 -1.99 -41.39 -7.14
N LEU A 812 -1.16 -41.36 -6.09
CA LEU A 812 0.21 -41.86 -6.16
C LEU A 812 0.26 -43.38 -6.42
N LEU A 813 -0.68 -44.15 -5.86
CA LEU A 813 -0.80 -45.59 -6.15
C LEU A 813 -1.17 -45.83 -7.63
N ASP A 814 -2.03 -45.00 -8.19
CA ASP A 814 -2.41 -45.10 -9.61
C ASP A 814 -1.26 -44.70 -10.54
N ILE A 815 -0.47 -43.67 -10.20
CA ILE A 815 0.77 -43.35 -10.92
C ILE A 815 1.74 -44.52 -10.87
N ALA A 816 1.90 -45.18 -9.71
CA ALA A 816 2.78 -46.34 -9.60
C ALA A 816 2.34 -47.49 -10.52
N LYS A 817 1.03 -47.74 -10.68
CA LYS A 817 0.50 -48.71 -11.63
C LYS A 817 0.78 -48.30 -13.08
N LEU A 818 0.58 -47.03 -13.43
CA LEU A 818 0.86 -46.53 -14.78
C LEU A 818 2.35 -46.62 -15.15
N ASN A 819 3.24 -46.32 -14.20
CA ASN A 819 4.68 -46.46 -14.35
C ASN A 819 5.10 -47.91 -14.68
N ASN A 820 4.42 -48.92 -14.15
CA ASN A 820 4.67 -50.31 -14.50
C ASN A 820 4.25 -50.67 -15.93
N THR A 821 3.33 -49.89 -16.51
CA THR A 821 2.85 -50.08 -17.89
C THR A 821 3.51 -49.13 -18.91
N ASN A 822 4.52 -48.35 -18.50
CA ASN A 822 5.17 -47.30 -19.31
C ASN A 822 4.17 -46.32 -19.98
N LYS A 823 3.03 -46.05 -19.34
CA LYS A 823 2.05 -45.08 -19.84
C LYS A 823 2.29 -43.69 -19.23
N PRO A 824 2.19 -42.60 -20.02
CA PRO A 824 2.39 -41.26 -19.49
C PRO A 824 1.22 -40.83 -18.60
N VAL A 825 1.52 -40.07 -17.55
CA VAL A 825 0.51 -39.39 -16.73
C VAL A 825 0.13 -38.09 -17.42
N ILE A 826 -1.15 -37.94 -17.77
CA ILE A 826 -1.68 -36.77 -18.48
C ILE A 826 -2.51 -35.91 -17.53
N GLY A 827 -2.27 -34.60 -17.54
CA GLY A 827 -3.01 -33.62 -16.74
C GLY A 827 -2.64 -33.60 -15.25
N ASN A 828 -3.39 -32.83 -14.49
CA ASN A 828 -3.18 -32.64 -13.04
C ASN A 828 -4.11 -33.49 -12.20
N LEU A 829 -3.72 -33.73 -10.95
CA LEU A 829 -4.60 -34.31 -9.93
C LEU A 829 -5.89 -33.48 -9.84
N GLN A 830 -7.02 -34.10 -10.17
CA GLN A 830 -8.32 -33.47 -10.07
C GLN A 830 -8.79 -33.53 -8.62
N TYR A 831 -8.84 -32.36 -7.98
CA TYR A 831 -9.30 -32.23 -6.62
C TYR A 831 -10.55 -31.36 -6.55
N ARG A 832 -11.56 -31.83 -5.81
CA ARG A 832 -12.80 -31.11 -5.52
C ARG A 832 -12.75 -30.64 -4.07
N ASN A 833 -12.92 -29.34 -3.88
CA ASN A 833 -12.91 -28.74 -2.55
C ASN A 833 -14.05 -29.31 -1.68
N LEU A 834 -13.85 -29.39 -0.36
CA LEU A 834 -14.94 -29.71 0.57
C LEU A 834 -15.88 -28.51 0.76
N PHE A 835 -15.32 -27.30 0.76
CA PHE A 835 -16.00 -26.03 1.02
C PHE A 835 -16.27 -25.21 -0.24
#